data_AF-A0A257DEZ5-F1
#
_entry.id   AF-A0A257DEZ5-F1
#
_cell.length_a   1.000
_cell.length_b   1.000
_cell.length_c   1.000
_cell.angle_alpha   90.00
_cell.angle_beta   90.00
_cell.angle_gamma   90.00
#
_symmetry.space_group_name_H-M   'P 1'
#
loop_
_entity.id
_entity.type
_entity.pdbx_description
1 polymer ?
#
loop_
_entity_poly.entity_id
_entity_poly.type
_entity_poly.pdbx_seq_one_letter_code
_entity_poly.pdbx_strand_id
1 'polypeptide(L)'
;MPAAAAFAVGAALASQHPSAPVTVTAAFVLWCALVAWRSGFWLFVVPAVLPLMSFAPWTGWVVFEEFDLLLWGVVAGCYLRKAMTPTPRNLHIGSRSARSDRVVVGLAIVFGIFTVKAFVHGLSVAGDGSFDWFQSYTDPLNSWRVFKPVLQAALIWPLLRMQIEQDADAAVRRLGAGMLAGLTVVTLAVVWERLAYIGLWDFSTRYRTTALFWEMHVGGAAIDVYMALATPFVAWGLWSARTPLRWAAVAPLALLTGYACMTTFSRGVYGAVGGSLVLLALLLRRKRLPRIRWRVVAGWALALALALEVVAVLGLGSFMRERMAASDRDLGGRVEHWQAGLGLLRHPTDWAFGIGLGRLPAAYAQATPKRAFPGDARFVPPSPGQSSGSVVLSGSRTPLDQYGLMTLTQRVSLHPVRPHEVAFDVRATVDAEVSVQLCEMHLLYPKRCQGGWVPVAAEVGTWRHVVMRLRGPLLDPGLAWAPRMGVFSIAVVNVGGVAELDNLSLVGPDRVELLTHRDFAEGLAGWFPAAQSYYVPWHIDNLYLELLIERGVFALLAFVLCMGWTLRRLFDAAGSGSPVAPFLMASLCGCWCVGLVSSVMDVPRVAFLMFLLMLCALEVTGLRRSVGSHRRGDAALA
;
A
#
# COMPACT_ATOMS: atom_id res chain seq x y z
N MET A 1 -3.92 30.06 8.63
CA MET A 1 -3.84 29.06 9.72
C MET A 1 -3.63 27.63 9.22
N PRO A 2 -4.46 27.02 8.35
CA PRO A 2 -4.27 25.61 7.96
C PRO A 2 -3.00 25.35 7.13
N ALA A 3 -2.59 26.30 6.28
CA ALA A 3 -1.39 26.16 5.44
C ALA A 3 -0.08 26.08 6.26
N ALA A 4 0.09 26.96 7.25
CA ALA A 4 1.30 27.02 8.07
C ALA A 4 1.45 25.78 8.96
N ALA A 5 0.35 25.28 9.55
CA ALA A 5 0.37 24.05 10.34
C ALA A 5 0.75 22.82 9.49
N ALA A 6 0.12 22.67 8.31
CA ALA A 6 0.44 21.58 7.38
C ALA A 6 1.90 21.65 6.89
N PHE A 7 2.38 22.87 6.60
CA PHE A 7 3.78 23.09 6.22
C PHE A 7 4.73 22.72 7.36
N ALA A 8 4.45 23.16 8.59
CA ALA A 8 5.29 22.85 9.75
C ALA A 8 5.36 21.35 10.04
N VAL A 9 4.23 20.64 9.97
CA VAL A 9 4.20 19.17 10.13
C VAL A 9 4.99 18.48 9.03
N GLY A 10 4.78 18.86 7.76
CA GLY A 10 5.50 18.25 6.64
C GLY A 10 7.00 18.56 6.66
N ALA A 11 7.40 19.79 7.02
CA ALA A 11 8.80 20.18 7.13
C ALA A 11 9.50 19.48 8.31
N ALA A 12 8.81 19.32 9.45
CA ALA A 12 9.33 18.57 10.59
C ALA A 12 9.49 17.08 10.28
N LEU A 13 8.56 16.49 9.53
CA LEU A 13 8.70 15.10 9.08
C LEU A 13 9.85 14.96 8.06
N ALA A 14 9.97 15.90 7.12
CA ALA A 14 11.01 15.88 6.09
C ALA A 14 12.42 16.03 6.67
N SER A 15 12.59 16.84 7.72
CA SER A 15 13.89 17.04 8.37
C SER A 15 14.35 15.83 9.20
N GLN A 16 13.44 14.89 9.47
CA GLN A 16 13.72 13.64 10.18
C GLN A 16 13.89 12.45 9.22
N HIS A 17 13.94 12.70 7.91
CA HIS A 17 14.10 11.63 6.92
C HIS A 17 15.43 10.89 7.12
N PRO A 18 15.44 9.56 7.30
CA PRO A 18 16.62 8.81 7.75
C PRO A 18 17.84 8.95 6.84
N SER A 19 17.64 8.94 5.52
CA SER A 19 18.76 8.87 4.57
C SER A 19 19.12 10.20 3.89
N ALA A 20 18.26 11.23 3.96
CA ALA A 20 18.41 12.42 3.12
C ALA A 20 17.61 13.65 3.64
N PRO A 21 17.74 14.03 4.91
CA PRO A 21 16.86 15.03 5.54
C PRO A 21 16.89 16.40 4.85
N VAL A 22 18.07 16.86 4.41
CA VAL A 22 18.23 18.15 3.71
C VAL A 22 17.56 18.13 2.34
N THR A 23 17.86 17.10 1.53
CA THR A 23 17.32 16.96 0.16
C THR A 23 15.81 16.81 0.16
N VAL A 24 15.28 15.99 1.07
CA VAL A 24 13.83 15.74 1.18
C VAL A 24 13.10 16.98 1.68
N THR A 25 13.68 17.73 2.62
CA THR A 25 13.12 19.02 3.06
C THR A 25 13.07 20.04 1.91
N ALA A 26 14.15 20.17 1.14
CA ALA A 26 14.17 21.05 -0.03
C ALA A 26 13.13 20.64 -1.08
N ALA A 27 13.02 19.34 -1.37
CA ALA A 27 12.01 18.81 -2.29
C ALA A 27 10.58 19.07 -1.79
N PHE A 28 10.32 18.92 -0.48
CA PHE A 28 9.03 19.23 0.14
C PHE A 28 8.65 20.71 -0.01
N VAL A 29 9.60 21.64 0.22
CA VAL A 29 9.36 23.08 0.04
C VAL A 29 9.05 23.42 -1.42
N LEU A 30 9.83 22.87 -2.35
CA LEU A 30 9.59 23.03 -3.79
C LEU A 30 8.22 22.49 -4.20
N TRP A 31 7.84 21.33 -3.65
CA TRP A 31 6.53 20.74 -3.89
C TRP A 31 5.39 21.64 -3.38
N CYS A 32 5.50 22.18 -2.16
CA CYS A 32 4.53 23.14 -1.62
C CYS A 32 4.37 24.36 -2.54
N ALA A 33 5.50 24.91 -3.01
CA ALA A 33 5.49 26.06 -3.92
C ALA A 33 4.86 25.74 -5.28
N LEU A 34 5.15 24.56 -5.84
CA LEU A 34 4.57 24.09 -7.11
C LEU A 34 3.05 23.91 -7.01
N VAL A 35 2.56 23.30 -5.93
CA VAL A 35 1.12 23.16 -5.68
C VAL A 35 0.46 24.51 -5.43
N ALA A 36 1.11 25.43 -4.72
CA ALA A 36 0.60 26.78 -4.53
C ALA A 36 0.50 27.53 -5.86
N TRP A 37 1.47 27.36 -6.76
CA TRP A 37 1.45 27.97 -8.09
C TRP A 37 0.39 27.36 -9.02
N ARG A 38 0.26 26.03 -9.03
CA ARG A 38 -0.71 25.28 -9.85
C ARG A 38 -1.47 24.25 -9.03
N SER A 39 -2.49 24.72 -8.31
CA SER A 39 -3.28 23.91 -7.37
C SER A 39 -4.06 22.75 -7.97
N GLY A 40 -4.21 22.65 -9.29
CA GLY A 40 -4.81 21.49 -9.93
C GLY A 40 -3.82 20.36 -10.26
N PHE A 41 -2.51 20.62 -10.17
CA PHE A 41 -1.47 19.68 -10.64
C PHE A 41 -1.36 18.43 -9.75
N TRP A 42 -1.65 18.55 -8.45
CA TRP A 42 -1.59 17.41 -7.54
C TRP A 42 -2.57 16.28 -7.91
N LEU A 43 -3.69 16.59 -8.57
CA LEU A 43 -4.64 15.57 -9.05
C LEU A 43 -3.99 14.59 -10.04
N PHE A 44 -2.98 15.05 -10.77
CA PHE A 44 -2.16 14.19 -11.62
C PHE A 44 -1.03 13.53 -10.82
N VAL A 45 -0.25 14.33 -10.08
CA VAL A 45 0.96 13.85 -9.41
C VAL A 45 0.66 12.77 -8.37
N VAL A 46 -0.30 13.01 -7.47
CA VAL A 46 -0.60 12.12 -6.34
C VAL A 46 -0.85 10.68 -6.80
N PRO A 47 -1.82 10.37 -7.69
CA PRO A 47 -2.00 9.00 -8.18
C PRO A 47 -0.85 8.52 -9.07
N ALA A 48 -0.12 9.41 -9.76
CA ALA A 48 0.99 9.01 -10.62
C ALA A 48 2.19 8.47 -9.84
N VAL A 49 2.52 9.09 -8.71
CA VAL A 49 3.69 8.70 -7.90
C VAL A 49 3.34 7.81 -6.72
N LEU A 50 2.05 7.63 -6.40
CA LEU A 50 1.58 6.80 -5.29
C LEU A 50 2.26 5.42 -5.22
N PRO A 51 2.40 4.65 -6.33
CA PRO A 51 3.05 3.34 -6.26
C PRO A 51 4.55 3.42 -5.93
N LEU A 52 5.22 4.51 -6.28
CA LEU A 52 6.67 4.69 -6.11
C LEU A 52 7.05 5.29 -4.74
N MET A 53 6.20 6.13 -4.15
CA MET A 53 6.53 6.94 -2.98
C MET A 53 6.48 6.18 -1.65
N SER A 54 7.26 5.11 -1.55
CA SER A 54 7.63 4.46 -0.31
C SER A 54 9.06 3.96 -0.47
N PHE A 55 9.98 4.47 0.34
CA PHE A 55 11.38 4.04 0.36
C PHE A 55 11.71 3.24 1.61
N ALA A 56 10.70 2.57 2.21
CA ALA A 56 10.85 1.77 3.43
C ALA A 56 12.07 0.82 3.43
N PRO A 57 12.43 0.11 2.33
CA PRO A 57 13.63 -0.74 2.31
C PRO A 57 14.97 0.00 2.44
N TRP A 58 14.99 1.33 2.23
CA TRP A 58 16.17 2.19 2.34
C TRP A 58 16.12 3.13 3.54
N THR A 59 14.94 3.45 4.05
CA THR A 59 14.77 4.37 5.18
C THR A 59 14.52 3.64 6.49
N GLY A 60 13.95 2.44 6.46
CA GLY A 60 13.45 1.72 7.64
C GLY A 60 12.09 2.21 8.14
N TRP A 61 11.51 3.24 7.51
CA TRP A 61 10.20 3.74 7.89
C TRP A 61 9.06 2.80 7.50
N VAL A 62 8.31 2.34 8.50
CA VAL A 62 7.08 1.53 8.32
C VAL A 62 5.81 2.33 8.62
N VAL A 63 5.85 3.17 9.65
CA VAL A 63 4.73 4.03 10.07
C VAL A 63 4.57 5.23 9.13
N PHE A 64 5.69 5.89 8.84
CA PHE A 64 5.76 7.07 7.99
C PHE A 64 6.19 6.67 6.58
N GLU A 65 5.81 7.47 5.59
CA GLU A 65 6.18 7.25 4.19
C GLU A 65 6.44 8.58 3.50
N GLU A 66 7.23 8.59 2.44
CA GLU A 66 7.51 9.80 1.67
C GLU A 66 6.25 10.28 0.93
N PHE A 67 5.29 9.38 0.71
CA PHE A 67 3.95 9.75 0.26
C PHE A 67 3.23 10.69 1.26
N ASP A 68 3.50 10.59 2.57
CA ASP A 68 2.90 11.49 3.57
C ASP A 68 3.37 12.93 3.33
N LEU A 69 4.65 13.13 3.00
CA LEU A 69 5.22 14.44 2.66
C LEU A 69 4.58 15.03 1.40
N LEU A 70 4.31 14.19 0.39
CA LEU A 70 3.58 14.60 -0.81
C LEU A 70 2.19 15.14 -0.43
N LEU A 71 1.44 14.45 0.41
CA LEU A 71 0.09 14.86 0.81
C LEU A 71 0.10 16.10 1.71
N TRP A 72 1.04 16.20 2.65
CA TRP A 72 1.21 17.43 3.44
C TRP A 72 1.54 18.63 2.57
N GLY A 73 2.34 18.46 1.52
CA GLY A 73 2.64 19.53 0.58
C GLY A 73 1.44 19.93 -0.29
N VAL A 74 0.55 18.99 -0.61
CA VAL A 74 -0.73 19.30 -1.26
C VAL A 74 -1.58 20.19 -0.36
N VAL A 75 -1.73 19.79 0.90
CA VAL A 75 -2.53 20.53 1.89
C VAL A 75 -1.93 21.92 2.11
N ALA A 76 -0.63 22.02 2.38
CA ALA A 76 0.07 23.28 2.60
C ALA A 76 -0.04 24.21 1.38
N GLY A 77 0.32 23.72 0.19
CA GLY A 77 0.35 24.50 -1.04
C GLY A 77 -1.05 24.97 -1.49
N CYS A 78 -2.06 24.10 -1.46
CA CYS A 78 -3.41 24.49 -1.86
C CYS A 78 -4.05 25.50 -0.89
N TYR A 79 -3.86 25.33 0.43
CA TYR A 79 -4.37 26.31 1.40
C TYR A 79 -3.59 27.63 1.35
N LEU A 80 -2.29 27.60 1.02
CA LEU A 80 -1.51 28.81 0.78
C LEU A 80 -2.05 29.57 -0.44
N ARG A 81 -2.29 28.87 -1.56
CA ARG A 81 -2.91 29.46 -2.75
C ARG A 81 -4.27 30.08 -2.44
N LYS A 82 -5.11 29.37 -1.68
CA LYS A 82 -6.43 29.87 -1.25
C LYS A 82 -6.31 31.15 -0.42
N ALA A 83 -5.30 31.25 0.46
CA ALA A 83 -5.06 32.45 1.26
C ALA A 83 -4.54 33.63 0.41
N MET A 84 -3.80 33.36 -0.66
CA MET A 84 -3.25 34.39 -1.56
C MET A 84 -4.25 34.88 -2.62
N THR A 85 -5.25 34.08 -2.99
CA THR A 85 -6.27 34.48 -3.97
C THR A 85 -7.47 35.12 -3.29
N PRO A 86 -7.75 36.41 -3.51
CA PRO A 86 -8.96 37.04 -2.98
C PRO A 86 -10.19 36.37 -3.59
N THR A 87 -11.06 35.80 -2.74
CA THR A 87 -12.36 35.29 -3.15
C THR A 87 -13.22 36.45 -3.65
N PRO A 88 -13.71 36.44 -4.91
CA PRO A 88 -14.72 37.42 -5.31
C PRO A 88 -15.96 37.24 -4.42
N ARG A 89 -16.44 38.35 -3.85
CA ARG A 89 -17.54 38.43 -2.88
C ARG A 89 -18.89 37.91 -3.41
N ASN A 90 -18.98 37.63 -4.71
CA ASN A 90 -20.19 37.21 -5.43
C ASN A 90 -20.10 35.82 -6.07
N LEU A 91 -19.51 34.84 -5.38
CA LEU A 91 -19.77 33.44 -5.72
C LEU A 91 -21.12 33.06 -5.10
N HIS A 92 -22.18 33.15 -5.90
CA HIS A 92 -23.42 32.43 -5.62
C HIS A 92 -23.05 30.97 -5.38
N ILE A 93 -23.07 30.55 -4.11
CA ILE A 93 -22.99 29.16 -3.73
C ILE A 93 -24.26 28.54 -4.29
N GLY A 94 -24.16 27.97 -5.50
CA GLY A 94 -25.23 27.23 -6.13
C GLY A 94 -25.68 26.17 -5.13
N SER A 95 -26.87 26.38 -4.56
CA SER A 95 -27.50 25.51 -3.58
C SER A 95 -27.60 24.11 -4.18
N ARG A 96 -26.63 23.23 -3.86
CA ARG A 96 -26.76 21.80 -4.13
C ARG A 96 -28.01 21.30 -3.41
N SER A 97 -28.68 20.30 -3.99
CA SER A 97 -29.82 19.61 -3.36
C SER A 97 -29.47 19.22 -1.90
N ALA A 98 -29.94 20.04 -0.96
CA ALA A 98 -29.37 20.11 0.38
C ALA A 98 -29.51 18.82 1.19
N ARG A 99 -30.51 17.98 0.89
CA ARG A 99 -30.82 16.80 1.71
C ARG A 99 -29.90 15.62 1.44
N SER A 100 -29.58 15.37 0.17
CA SER A 100 -28.82 14.16 -0.20
C SER A 100 -27.33 14.29 0.12
N ASP A 101 -26.77 15.49 0.02
CA ASP A 101 -25.39 15.75 0.42
C ASP A 101 -25.21 15.74 1.94
N ARG A 102 -26.24 16.15 2.70
CA ARG A 102 -26.24 16.03 4.17
C ARG A 102 -26.16 14.59 4.66
N VAL A 103 -26.79 13.62 3.97
CA VAL A 103 -26.72 12.20 4.35
C VAL A 103 -25.30 11.67 4.19
N VAL A 104 -24.66 11.91 3.04
CA VAL A 104 -23.28 11.46 2.78
C VAL A 104 -22.30 12.10 3.76
N VAL A 105 -22.42 13.42 3.97
CA VAL A 105 -21.60 14.13 4.95
C VAL A 105 -21.85 13.59 6.36
N GLY A 106 -23.10 13.31 6.73
CA GLY A 106 -23.46 12.69 8.00
C GLY A 106 -22.81 11.32 8.18
N LEU A 107 -22.89 10.44 7.18
CA LEU A 107 -22.24 9.13 7.22
C LEU A 107 -20.71 9.24 7.29
N ALA A 108 -20.11 10.17 6.55
CA ALA A 108 -18.68 10.43 6.61
C ALA A 108 -18.24 10.97 7.98
N ILE A 109 -19.06 11.83 8.61
CA ILE A 109 -18.82 12.33 9.97
C ILE A 109 -18.92 11.18 10.98
N VAL A 110 -19.94 10.31 10.88
CA VAL A 110 -20.06 9.14 11.74
C VAL A 110 -18.83 8.24 11.58
N PHE A 111 -18.47 7.88 10.35
CA PHE A 111 -17.25 7.10 10.08
C PHE A 111 -16.00 7.76 10.67
N GLY A 112 -15.85 9.08 10.52
CA GLY A 112 -14.74 9.85 11.07
C GLY A 112 -14.71 9.83 12.60
N ILE A 113 -15.85 10.03 13.28
CA ILE A 113 -15.95 10.01 14.75
C ILE A 113 -15.53 8.64 15.29
N PHE A 114 -16.06 7.55 14.72
CA PHE A 114 -15.71 6.21 15.17
C PHE A 114 -14.25 5.85 14.83
N THR A 115 -13.72 6.36 13.72
CA THR A 115 -12.30 6.21 13.39
C THR A 115 -11.39 6.95 14.38
N VAL A 116 -11.72 8.19 14.77
CA VAL A 116 -10.99 8.94 15.79
C VAL A 116 -11.09 8.26 17.15
N LYS A 117 -12.27 7.78 17.53
CA LYS A 117 -12.46 7.02 18.78
C LYS A 117 -11.60 5.76 18.79
N ALA A 118 -11.63 4.97 17.71
CA ALA A 118 -10.81 3.77 17.57
C ALA A 118 -9.31 4.10 17.59
N PHE A 119 -8.89 5.21 16.98
CA PHE A 119 -7.51 5.69 17.03
C PHE A 119 -7.05 6.01 18.45
N VAL A 120 -7.84 6.80 19.20
CA VAL A 120 -7.54 7.12 20.60
C VAL A 120 -7.51 5.85 21.46
N HIS A 121 -8.46 4.94 21.25
CA HIS A 121 -8.47 3.66 21.95
C HIS A 121 -7.24 2.82 21.62
N GLY A 122 -6.89 2.72 20.34
CA GLY A 122 -5.70 1.98 19.89
C GLY A 122 -4.42 2.51 20.50
N LEU A 123 -4.24 3.83 20.59
CA LEU A 123 -3.11 4.43 21.30
C LEU A 123 -3.11 4.10 22.79
N SER A 124 -4.27 4.16 23.46
CA SER A 124 -4.39 3.88 24.90
C SER A 124 -4.07 2.43 25.27
N VAL A 125 -4.30 1.48 24.35
CA VAL A 125 -4.07 0.05 24.57
C VAL A 125 -2.63 -0.36 24.24
N ALA A 126 -1.96 0.36 23.33
CA ALA A 126 -0.71 -0.08 22.73
C ALA A 126 0.54 0.05 23.62
N GLY A 127 0.49 0.78 24.73
CA GLY A 127 1.62 0.91 25.65
C GLY A 127 1.70 2.25 26.37
N ASP A 128 2.87 2.54 26.92
CA ASP A 128 3.20 3.72 27.75
C ASP A 128 3.25 5.06 26.98
N GLY A 129 2.99 5.03 25.67
CA GLY A 129 3.04 6.22 24.81
C GLY A 129 4.45 6.65 24.41
N SER A 130 5.46 5.79 24.60
CA SER A 130 6.81 6.04 24.08
C SER A 130 6.78 6.22 22.57
N PHE A 131 7.51 7.24 22.09
CA PHE A 131 7.63 7.57 20.67
C PHE A 131 8.99 7.13 20.16
N ASP A 132 8.99 6.41 19.04
CA ASP A 132 10.17 6.06 18.26
C ASP A 132 9.83 6.12 16.77
N TRP A 133 10.78 6.58 15.95
CA TRP A 133 10.62 6.75 14.51
C TRP A 133 10.50 5.43 13.75
N PHE A 134 10.94 4.32 14.36
CA PHE A 134 11.02 3.00 13.73
C PHE A 134 10.11 1.94 14.38
N GLN A 135 8.97 2.38 14.91
CA GLN A 135 7.98 1.49 15.51
C GLN A 135 7.37 0.48 14.53
N SER A 136 7.12 -0.72 15.05
CA SER A 136 6.57 -1.90 14.37
C SER A 136 5.04 -1.99 14.49
N TYR A 137 4.47 -3.08 13.99
CA TYR A 137 3.03 -3.33 13.93
C TYR A 137 2.39 -3.58 15.31
N THR A 138 3.19 -3.94 16.30
CA THR A 138 2.75 -4.13 17.69
C THR A 138 2.72 -2.82 18.48
N ASP A 139 3.48 -1.82 18.05
CA ASP A 139 3.75 -0.61 18.81
C ASP A 139 2.64 0.46 18.64
N PRO A 140 2.59 1.48 19.51
CA PRO A 140 1.55 2.51 19.49
C PRO A 140 1.34 3.20 18.15
N LEU A 141 2.41 3.52 17.41
CA LEU A 141 2.33 4.26 16.16
C LEU A 141 1.74 3.45 15.00
N ASN A 142 1.57 2.13 15.10
CA ASN A 142 0.76 1.40 14.13
C ASN A 142 -0.70 1.93 14.08
N SER A 143 -1.22 2.45 15.20
CA SER A 143 -2.53 3.12 15.25
C SER A 143 -2.54 4.37 14.36
N TRP A 144 -1.45 5.14 14.34
CA TRP A 144 -1.29 6.30 13.46
C TRP A 144 -1.17 5.89 11.99
N ARG A 145 -0.38 4.84 11.70
CA ARG A 145 -0.19 4.29 10.35
C ARG A 145 -1.51 3.95 9.67
N VAL A 146 -2.46 3.35 10.40
CA VAL A 146 -3.79 2.98 9.86
C VAL A 146 -4.80 4.14 9.92
N PHE A 147 -4.56 5.16 10.76
CA PHE A 147 -5.38 6.37 10.86
C PHE A 147 -5.14 7.36 9.71
N LYS A 148 -3.87 7.56 9.33
CA LYS A 148 -3.44 8.63 8.44
C LYS A 148 -4.18 8.69 7.09
N PRO A 149 -4.57 7.59 6.41
CA PRO A 149 -5.28 7.68 5.12
C PRO A 149 -6.63 8.38 5.23
N VAL A 150 -7.37 8.13 6.32
CA VAL A 150 -8.67 8.75 6.57
C VAL A 150 -8.50 10.23 6.88
N LEU A 151 -7.51 10.58 7.71
CA LEU A 151 -7.15 11.97 8.00
C LEU A 151 -6.77 12.72 6.72
N GLN A 152 -5.87 12.14 5.92
CA GLN A 152 -5.41 12.72 4.67
C GLN A 152 -6.56 12.92 3.67
N ALA A 153 -7.44 11.93 3.52
CA ALA A 153 -8.63 12.03 2.69
C ALA A 153 -9.57 13.16 3.16
N ALA A 154 -9.78 13.28 4.47
CA ALA A 154 -10.59 14.35 5.05
C ALA A 154 -10.00 15.75 4.79
N LEU A 155 -8.68 15.90 4.92
CA LEU A 155 -7.96 17.16 4.65
C LEU A 155 -8.00 17.55 3.17
N ILE A 156 -7.92 16.57 2.27
CA ILE A 156 -7.92 16.78 0.81
C ILE A 156 -9.34 16.98 0.25
N TRP A 157 -10.38 16.45 0.88
CA TRP A 157 -11.76 16.56 0.40
C TRP A 157 -12.18 18.00 0.02
N PRO A 158 -12.05 19.04 0.88
CA PRO A 158 -12.39 20.40 0.49
C PRO A 158 -11.56 20.93 -0.68
N LEU A 159 -10.29 20.51 -0.79
CA LEU A 159 -9.40 20.91 -1.88
C LEU A 159 -9.81 20.26 -3.21
N LEU A 160 -10.17 18.97 -3.17
CA LEU A 160 -10.72 18.24 -4.30
C LEU A 160 -12.03 18.86 -4.79
N ARG A 161 -12.94 19.21 -3.86
CA ARG A 161 -14.18 19.90 -4.17
C ARG A 161 -13.92 21.21 -4.90
N MET A 162 -13.00 22.03 -4.39
CA MET A 162 -12.64 23.30 -5.02
C MET A 162 -12.12 23.10 -6.46
N GLN A 163 -11.30 22.08 -6.72
CA GLN A 163 -10.80 21.81 -8.07
C GLN A 163 -11.91 21.34 -9.02
N ILE A 164 -12.83 20.50 -8.53
CA ILE A 164 -13.96 19.99 -9.31
C ILE A 164 -14.99 21.09 -9.61
N GLU A 165 -15.22 22.00 -8.66
CA GLU A 165 -16.09 23.17 -8.85
C GLU A 165 -15.52 24.18 -9.85
N GLN A 166 -14.19 24.33 -9.90
CA GLN A 166 -13.52 25.19 -10.88
C GLN A 166 -13.59 24.64 -12.30
N ASP A 167 -13.19 23.38 -12.49
CA ASP A 167 -13.26 22.68 -13.79
C ASP A 167 -13.29 21.17 -13.56
N ALA A 168 -14.49 20.61 -13.50
CA ALA A 168 -14.73 19.18 -13.28
C ALA A 168 -14.06 18.31 -14.35
N ASP A 169 -14.10 18.73 -15.62
CA ASP A 169 -13.54 17.95 -16.71
C ASP A 169 -12.00 17.96 -16.66
N ALA A 170 -11.36 19.09 -16.36
CA ALA A 170 -9.92 19.14 -16.14
C ALA A 170 -9.49 18.34 -14.92
N ALA A 171 -10.23 18.43 -13.81
CA ALA A 171 -9.93 17.67 -12.60
C ALA A 171 -9.97 16.16 -12.86
N VAL A 172 -11.04 15.68 -13.51
CA VAL A 172 -11.19 14.27 -13.90
C VAL A 172 -10.11 13.83 -14.88
N ARG A 173 -9.78 14.66 -15.89
CA ARG A 173 -8.70 14.35 -16.83
C ARG A 173 -7.34 14.23 -16.15
N ARG A 174 -7.02 15.12 -15.20
CA ARG A 174 -5.76 15.08 -14.44
C ARG A 174 -5.70 13.84 -13.56
N LEU A 175 -6.77 13.54 -12.83
CA LEU A 175 -6.88 12.32 -12.03
C LEU A 175 -6.71 11.07 -12.89
N GLY A 176 -7.45 10.96 -14.00
CA GLY A 176 -7.36 9.81 -14.89
C GLY A 176 -5.98 9.67 -15.56
N ALA A 177 -5.37 10.77 -15.98
CA ALA A 177 -4.00 10.77 -16.51
C ALA A 177 -2.98 10.34 -15.45
N GLY A 178 -3.17 10.76 -14.20
CA GLY A 178 -2.32 10.37 -13.09
C GLY A 178 -2.46 8.88 -12.73
N MET A 179 -3.69 8.35 -12.72
CA MET A 179 -3.94 6.91 -12.56
C MET A 179 -3.26 6.08 -13.66
N LEU A 180 -3.35 6.53 -14.92
CA LEU A 180 -2.66 5.89 -16.05
C LEU A 180 -1.14 5.94 -15.89
N ALA A 181 -0.59 7.09 -15.48
CA ALA A 181 0.85 7.23 -15.26
C ALA A 181 1.35 6.32 -14.13
N GLY A 182 0.63 6.26 -13.00
CA GLY A 182 0.97 5.38 -11.88
C GLY A 182 0.87 3.91 -12.28
N LEU A 183 -0.15 3.53 -13.06
CA LEU A 183 -0.28 2.16 -13.57
C LEU A 183 0.83 1.80 -14.56
N THR A 184 1.28 2.74 -15.39
CA THR A 184 2.48 2.55 -16.21
C THR A 184 3.70 2.27 -15.33
N VAL A 185 3.91 3.02 -14.25
CA VAL A 185 5.02 2.76 -13.31
C VAL A 185 4.92 1.36 -12.71
N VAL A 186 3.74 0.96 -12.22
CA VAL A 186 3.53 -0.38 -11.64
C VAL A 186 3.79 -1.48 -12.67
N THR A 187 3.23 -1.36 -13.86
CA THR A 187 3.38 -2.40 -14.88
C THR A 187 4.81 -2.51 -15.42
N LEU A 188 5.53 -1.39 -15.53
CA LEU A 188 6.96 -1.42 -15.84
C LEU A 188 7.79 -2.05 -14.71
N ALA A 189 7.46 -1.76 -13.44
CA ALA A 189 8.11 -2.40 -12.30
C ALA A 189 7.84 -3.90 -12.25
N VAL A 190 6.63 -4.35 -12.57
CA VAL A 190 6.28 -5.78 -12.72
C VAL A 190 7.14 -6.44 -13.80
N VAL A 191 7.26 -5.81 -14.97
CA VAL A 191 8.05 -6.32 -16.09
C VAL A 191 9.52 -6.42 -15.69
N TRP A 192 10.07 -5.37 -15.09
CA TRP A 192 11.45 -5.35 -14.59
C TRP A 192 11.67 -6.44 -13.53
N GLU A 193 10.80 -6.55 -12.54
CA GLU A 193 10.92 -7.54 -11.46
C GLU A 193 10.91 -8.96 -12.04
N ARG A 194 9.96 -9.26 -12.93
CA ARG A 194 9.91 -10.59 -13.56
C ARG A 194 11.13 -10.86 -14.43
N LEU A 195 11.58 -9.88 -15.22
CA LEU A 195 12.80 -10.02 -16.03
C LEU A 195 14.04 -10.27 -15.17
N ALA A 196 14.17 -9.54 -14.05
CA ALA A 196 15.32 -9.66 -13.17
C ALA A 196 15.36 -11.03 -12.49
N TYR A 197 14.25 -11.51 -11.91
CA TYR A 197 14.32 -12.65 -10.98
C TYR A 197 13.99 -14.02 -11.61
N ILE A 198 13.01 -14.10 -12.51
CA ILE A 198 12.45 -15.39 -12.98
C ILE A 198 12.42 -15.55 -14.52
N GLY A 199 12.17 -14.47 -15.26
CA GLY A 199 11.86 -14.47 -16.69
C GLY A 199 10.39 -14.14 -16.97
N LEU A 200 10.12 -13.48 -18.11
CA LEU A 200 8.75 -13.04 -18.45
C LEU A 200 7.78 -14.21 -18.65
N TRP A 201 8.27 -15.32 -19.18
CA TRP A 201 7.44 -16.44 -19.63
C TRP A 201 7.43 -17.64 -18.68
N ASP A 202 8.12 -17.55 -17.53
CA ASP A 202 8.05 -18.58 -16.49
C ASP A 202 6.86 -18.34 -15.56
N PHE A 203 5.80 -19.13 -15.76
CA PHE A 203 4.60 -19.12 -14.92
C PHE A 203 4.47 -20.38 -14.04
N SER A 204 5.54 -21.17 -13.92
CA SER A 204 5.56 -22.41 -13.13
C SER A 204 6.31 -22.23 -11.81
N THR A 205 7.32 -21.37 -11.78
CA THR A 205 8.02 -21.01 -10.53
C THR A 205 7.08 -20.26 -9.57
N ARG A 206 7.10 -20.65 -8.28
CA ARG A 206 6.28 -20.05 -7.22
C ARG A 206 6.81 -18.66 -6.84
N TYR A 207 6.45 -17.67 -7.65
CA TYR A 207 6.87 -16.28 -7.47
C TYR A 207 5.68 -15.35 -7.71
N ARG A 208 5.28 -14.60 -6.69
CA ARG A 208 4.25 -13.57 -6.80
C ARG A 208 4.91 -12.20 -6.90
N THR A 209 4.56 -11.46 -7.94
CA THR A 209 5.11 -10.12 -8.16
C THR A 209 4.55 -9.10 -7.17
N THR A 210 5.41 -8.25 -6.62
CA THR A 210 5.02 -7.21 -5.64
C THR A 210 5.16 -5.78 -6.20
N ALA A 211 5.87 -5.60 -7.31
CA ALA A 211 6.24 -4.31 -7.87
C ALA A 211 6.85 -3.40 -6.79
N LEU A 212 6.40 -2.15 -6.65
CA LEU A 212 6.94 -1.17 -5.70
C LEU A 212 6.11 -1.04 -4.40
N PHE A 213 5.32 -2.07 -4.07
CA PHE A 213 4.49 -2.10 -2.88
C PHE A 213 5.20 -2.81 -1.72
N TRP A 214 6.09 -2.08 -1.04
CA TRP A 214 6.91 -2.59 0.07
C TRP A 214 6.13 -2.95 1.33
N GLU A 215 4.91 -2.43 1.48
CA GLU A 215 3.96 -2.84 2.53
C GLU A 215 3.70 -4.35 2.47
N MET A 216 3.97 -4.99 1.32
CA MET A 216 3.85 -6.43 1.18
C MET A 216 4.94 -7.24 1.90
N HIS A 217 5.91 -6.62 2.57
CA HIS A 217 6.95 -7.32 3.38
C HIS A 217 6.36 -8.21 4.49
N VAL A 218 5.12 -7.97 4.90
CA VAL A 218 4.34 -8.81 5.82
C VAL A 218 3.16 -9.49 5.14
N GLY A 219 3.17 -9.59 3.81
CA GLY A 219 2.12 -10.22 3.00
C GLY A 219 1.10 -9.23 2.47
N GLY A 220 -0.19 -9.51 2.66
CA GLY A 220 -1.27 -8.61 2.22
C GLY A 220 -1.45 -8.52 0.70
N ALA A 221 -2.18 -7.47 0.28
CA ALA A 221 -2.78 -7.37 -1.05
C ALA A 221 -2.67 -5.95 -1.66
N ALA A 222 -1.61 -5.21 -1.34
CA ALA A 222 -1.43 -3.82 -1.77
C ALA A 222 -1.52 -3.66 -3.31
N ILE A 223 -0.73 -4.43 -4.05
CA ILE A 223 -0.77 -4.44 -5.53
C ILE A 223 -2.14 -4.90 -6.04
N ASP A 224 -2.75 -5.89 -5.41
CA ASP A 224 -4.02 -6.47 -5.82
C ASP A 224 -5.15 -5.42 -5.80
N VAL A 225 -5.25 -4.67 -4.71
CA VAL A 225 -6.23 -3.60 -4.53
C VAL A 225 -5.93 -2.44 -5.49
N TYR A 226 -4.66 -2.06 -5.64
CA TYR A 226 -4.26 -1.02 -6.59
C TYR A 226 -4.67 -1.37 -8.04
N MET A 227 -4.40 -2.61 -8.48
CA MET A 227 -4.77 -3.08 -9.82
C MET A 227 -6.28 -3.05 -10.02
N ALA A 228 -7.07 -3.45 -9.01
CA ALA A 228 -8.53 -3.37 -9.08
C ALA A 228 -9.06 -1.92 -9.20
N LEU A 229 -8.44 -0.97 -8.49
CA LEU A 229 -8.78 0.45 -8.58
C LEU A 229 -8.33 1.08 -9.91
N ALA A 230 -7.15 0.73 -10.41
CA ALA A 230 -6.51 1.38 -11.54
C ALA A 230 -6.94 0.82 -12.92
N THR A 231 -7.24 -0.48 -13.03
CA THR A 231 -7.54 -1.11 -14.33
C THR A 231 -8.68 -0.44 -15.12
N PRO A 232 -9.80 -0.02 -14.50
CA PRO A 232 -10.85 0.69 -15.22
C PRO A 232 -10.41 2.03 -15.84
N PHE A 233 -9.33 2.65 -15.34
CA PHE A 233 -8.77 3.85 -15.95
C PHE A 233 -8.06 3.57 -17.28
N VAL A 234 -7.54 2.36 -17.51
CA VAL A 234 -7.04 1.95 -18.84
C VAL A 234 -8.17 1.94 -19.85
N ALA A 235 -9.31 1.34 -19.47
CA ALA A 235 -10.51 1.36 -20.29
C ALA A 235 -10.99 2.80 -20.53
N TRP A 236 -10.91 3.68 -19.52
CA TRP A 236 -11.21 5.11 -19.68
C TRP A 236 -10.26 5.80 -20.66
N GLY A 237 -8.95 5.50 -20.61
CA GLY A 237 -7.94 6.04 -21.53
C GLY A 237 -8.20 5.63 -22.97
N LEU A 238 -8.46 4.34 -23.22
CA LEU A 238 -8.84 3.81 -24.53
C LEU A 238 -10.14 4.41 -25.03
N TRP A 239 -11.15 4.54 -24.16
CA TRP A 239 -12.45 5.12 -24.48
C TRP A 239 -12.36 6.61 -24.83
N SER A 240 -11.53 7.35 -24.11
CA SER A 240 -11.33 8.80 -24.27
C SER A 240 -10.41 9.17 -25.44
N ALA A 241 -9.64 8.21 -25.99
CA ALA A 241 -8.65 8.45 -27.03
C ALA A 241 -9.29 8.83 -28.38
N ARG A 242 -9.24 10.11 -28.74
CA ARG A 242 -9.87 10.63 -29.98
C ARG A 242 -9.14 10.26 -31.28
N THR A 243 -7.86 9.92 -31.22
CA THR A 243 -7.03 9.60 -32.39
C THR A 243 -6.47 8.18 -32.31
N PRO A 244 -6.17 7.52 -33.45
CA PRO A 244 -5.53 6.21 -33.46
C PRO A 244 -4.21 6.19 -32.70
N LEU A 245 -3.40 7.26 -32.81
CA LEU A 245 -2.12 7.37 -32.11
C LEU A 245 -2.28 7.36 -30.59
N ARG A 246 -3.24 8.15 -30.05
CA ARG A 246 -3.50 8.17 -28.60
C ARG A 246 -4.04 6.83 -28.11
N TRP A 247 -4.85 6.16 -28.93
CA TRP A 247 -5.37 4.84 -28.60
C TRP A 247 -4.24 3.80 -28.59
N ALA A 248 -3.39 3.80 -29.61
CA ALA A 248 -2.22 2.94 -29.73
C ALA A 248 -1.19 3.18 -28.63
N ALA A 249 -1.10 4.38 -28.06
CA ALA A 249 -0.26 4.66 -26.89
C ALA A 249 -0.78 4.00 -25.59
N VAL A 250 -2.10 3.82 -25.45
CA VAL A 250 -2.73 3.23 -24.25
C VAL A 250 -2.92 1.71 -24.39
N ALA A 251 -3.04 1.18 -25.61
CA ALA A 251 -3.26 -0.26 -25.83
C ALA A 251 -2.16 -1.17 -25.25
N PRO A 252 -0.85 -0.85 -25.36
CA PRO A 252 0.20 -1.61 -24.70
C PRO A 252 0.04 -1.65 -23.18
N LEU A 253 -0.41 -0.54 -22.58
CA LEU A 253 -0.68 -0.50 -21.15
C LEU A 253 -1.79 -1.48 -20.75
N ALA A 254 -2.78 -1.74 -21.61
CA ALA A 254 -3.81 -2.74 -21.34
C ALA A 254 -3.23 -4.16 -21.28
N LEU A 255 -2.33 -4.52 -22.21
CA LEU A 255 -1.62 -5.80 -22.19
C LEU A 255 -0.71 -5.90 -20.96
N LEU A 256 0.07 -4.87 -20.68
CA LEU A 256 0.93 -4.84 -19.49
C LEU A 256 0.14 -4.91 -18.17
N THR A 257 -1.06 -4.33 -18.14
CA THR A 257 -1.99 -4.42 -17.00
C THR A 257 -2.56 -5.83 -16.87
N GLY A 258 -2.94 -6.46 -18.00
CA GLY A 258 -3.32 -7.87 -18.05
C GLY A 258 -2.23 -8.75 -17.46
N TYR A 259 -1.00 -8.53 -17.90
CA TYR A 259 0.16 -9.32 -17.50
C TYR A 259 0.43 -9.17 -16.02
N ALA A 260 0.45 -7.92 -15.52
CA ALA A 260 0.60 -7.62 -14.11
C ALA A 260 -0.47 -8.29 -13.26
N CYS A 261 -1.76 -8.18 -13.64
CA CYS A 261 -2.85 -8.87 -12.97
C CYS A 261 -2.57 -10.37 -12.91
N MET A 262 -2.27 -11.01 -14.05
CA MET A 262 -2.02 -12.45 -14.15
C MET A 262 -0.84 -12.90 -13.29
N THR A 263 0.26 -12.14 -13.24
CA THR A 263 1.48 -12.51 -12.54
C THR A 263 1.48 -12.19 -11.04
N THR A 264 0.43 -11.54 -10.53
CA THR A 264 0.17 -11.51 -9.07
C THR A 264 -0.17 -12.90 -8.51
N PHE A 265 -0.62 -13.82 -9.38
CA PHE A 265 -1.18 -15.13 -9.01
C PHE A 265 -2.29 -15.05 -7.93
N SER A 266 -3.02 -13.93 -7.92
CA SER A 266 -4.08 -13.64 -6.95
C SER A 266 -5.46 -13.90 -7.54
N ARG A 267 -6.15 -14.91 -7.01
CA ARG A 267 -7.55 -15.22 -7.39
C ARG A 267 -8.50 -14.06 -7.12
N GLY A 268 -8.26 -13.33 -6.02
CA GLY A 268 -9.04 -12.14 -5.66
C GLY A 268 -8.95 -11.06 -6.75
N VAL A 269 -7.75 -10.81 -7.27
CA VAL A 269 -7.54 -9.84 -8.37
C VAL A 269 -8.24 -10.28 -9.64
N TYR A 270 -8.14 -11.56 -10.03
CA TYR A 270 -8.78 -12.05 -11.24
C TYR A 270 -10.29 -11.85 -11.20
N GLY A 271 -10.92 -12.24 -10.09
CA GLY A 271 -12.35 -12.07 -9.89
C GLY A 271 -12.78 -10.60 -9.85
N ALA A 272 -12.03 -9.77 -9.12
CA ALA A 272 -12.35 -8.35 -8.97
C ALA A 272 -12.14 -7.53 -10.25
N VAL A 273 -11.02 -7.72 -10.94
CA VAL A 273 -10.73 -7.04 -12.21
C VAL A 273 -11.65 -7.55 -13.31
N GLY A 274 -11.82 -8.87 -13.44
CA GLY A 274 -12.75 -9.45 -14.40
C GLY A 274 -14.19 -8.97 -14.17
N GLY A 275 -14.68 -9.05 -12.93
CA GLY A 275 -16.02 -8.61 -12.55
C GLY A 275 -16.25 -7.11 -12.76
N SER A 276 -15.27 -6.26 -12.41
CA SER A 276 -15.38 -4.81 -12.63
C SER A 276 -15.37 -4.44 -14.12
N LEU A 277 -14.60 -5.14 -14.95
CA LEU A 277 -14.60 -4.94 -16.41
C LEU A 277 -15.90 -5.44 -17.06
N VAL A 278 -16.47 -6.55 -16.60
CA VAL A 278 -17.80 -7.01 -17.03
C VAL A 278 -18.87 -5.98 -16.67
N LEU A 279 -18.87 -5.49 -15.43
CA LEU A 279 -19.76 -4.41 -15.01
C LEU A 279 -19.59 -3.17 -15.90
N LEU A 280 -18.35 -2.76 -16.15
CA LEU A 280 -18.05 -1.62 -17.03
C LEU A 280 -18.62 -1.83 -18.44
N ALA A 281 -18.43 -3.01 -19.03
CA ALA A 281 -18.96 -3.36 -20.34
C ALA A 281 -20.50 -3.28 -20.37
N LEU A 282 -21.18 -3.77 -19.33
CA LEU A 282 -22.64 -3.68 -19.20
C LEU A 282 -23.13 -2.23 -19.10
N LEU A 283 -22.44 -1.39 -18.33
CA LEU A 283 -22.76 0.04 -18.20
C LEU A 283 -22.53 0.80 -19.52
N LEU A 284 -21.46 0.47 -20.25
CA LEU A 284 -21.13 1.11 -21.52
C LEU A 284 -21.97 0.60 -22.70
N ARG A 285 -22.51 -0.63 -22.66
CA ARG A 285 -23.39 -1.19 -23.72
C ARG A 285 -24.62 -0.31 -23.96
N ARG A 286 -25.10 0.38 -22.93
CA ARG A 286 -26.25 1.30 -23.02
C ARG A 286 -25.92 2.61 -23.75
N LYS A 287 -24.64 2.93 -23.94
CA LYS A 287 -24.20 4.15 -24.64
C LYS A 287 -24.00 3.86 -26.13
N ARG A 288 -24.73 4.57 -27.00
CA ARG A 288 -24.51 4.53 -28.46
C ARG A 288 -23.20 5.26 -28.77
N LEU A 289 -22.11 4.52 -28.92
CA LEU A 289 -20.85 5.06 -29.43
C LEU A 289 -20.89 5.11 -30.96
N PRO A 290 -20.36 6.18 -31.59
CA PRO A 290 -20.17 6.18 -33.03
C PRO A 290 -19.25 5.02 -33.41
N ARG A 291 -19.74 4.14 -34.31
CA ARG A 291 -19.01 2.97 -34.79
C ARG A 291 -17.94 3.39 -35.79
N ILE A 292 -16.83 3.91 -35.26
CA ILE A 292 -15.67 4.27 -36.08
C ILE A 292 -14.91 2.98 -36.42
N ARG A 293 -14.80 2.64 -37.70
CA ARG A 293 -14.23 1.37 -38.20
C ARG A 293 -12.89 1.00 -37.55
N TRP A 294 -11.94 1.93 -37.51
CA TRP A 294 -10.61 1.66 -36.93
C TRP A 294 -10.67 1.29 -35.44
N ARG A 295 -11.58 1.89 -34.66
CA ARG A 295 -11.74 1.58 -33.23
C ARG A 295 -12.30 0.18 -33.01
N VAL A 296 -13.21 -0.26 -33.88
CA VAL A 296 -13.81 -1.60 -33.80
C VAL A 296 -12.74 -2.65 -34.11
N VAL A 297 -12.00 -2.47 -35.20
CA VAL A 297 -10.91 -3.40 -35.59
C VAL A 297 -9.83 -3.43 -34.50
N ALA A 298 -9.35 -2.27 -34.05
CA ALA A 298 -8.34 -2.19 -33.01
C ALA A 298 -8.82 -2.78 -31.67
N GLY A 299 -10.09 -2.55 -31.32
CA GLY A 299 -10.70 -3.14 -30.12
C GLY A 299 -10.77 -4.67 -30.16
N TRP A 300 -11.15 -5.26 -31.31
CA TRP A 300 -11.13 -6.71 -31.49
C TRP A 300 -9.71 -7.28 -31.47
N ALA A 301 -8.75 -6.61 -32.11
CA ALA A 301 -7.35 -7.02 -32.08
C ALA A 301 -6.78 -7.02 -30.65
N LEU A 302 -7.08 -5.99 -29.86
CA LEU A 302 -6.67 -5.93 -28.45
C LEU A 302 -7.37 -6.98 -27.60
N ALA A 303 -8.68 -7.22 -27.81
CA ALA A 303 -9.41 -8.25 -27.10
C ALA A 303 -8.84 -9.66 -27.40
N LEU A 304 -8.49 -9.93 -28.67
CA LEU A 304 -7.82 -11.17 -29.06
C LEU A 304 -6.44 -11.29 -28.41
N ALA A 305 -5.64 -10.21 -28.40
CA ALA A 305 -4.33 -10.21 -27.77
C ALA A 305 -4.41 -10.49 -26.25
N LEU A 306 -5.34 -9.85 -25.54
CA LEU A 306 -5.60 -10.12 -24.12
C LEU A 306 -6.08 -11.56 -23.88
N ALA A 307 -6.93 -12.10 -24.75
CA ALA A 307 -7.37 -13.48 -24.65
C ALA A 307 -6.21 -14.47 -24.85
N LEU A 308 -5.36 -14.23 -25.86
CA LEU A 308 -4.15 -15.02 -26.10
C LEU A 308 -3.18 -14.96 -24.93
N GLU A 309 -3.05 -13.79 -24.30
CA GLU A 309 -2.22 -13.60 -23.11
C GLU A 309 -2.72 -14.43 -21.93
N VAL A 310 -4.02 -14.39 -21.62
CA VAL A 310 -4.62 -15.21 -20.57
C VAL A 310 -4.42 -16.71 -20.86
N VAL A 311 -4.63 -17.12 -22.12
CA VAL A 311 -4.38 -18.50 -22.55
C VAL A 311 -2.90 -18.88 -22.41
N ALA A 312 -1.97 -17.98 -22.73
CA ALA A 312 -0.54 -18.22 -22.60
C ALA A 312 -0.13 -18.44 -21.14
N VAL A 313 -0.59 -17.58 -20.21
CA VAL A 313 -0.30 -17.76 -18.78
C VAL A 313 -0.87 -19.08 -18.25
N LEU A 314 -2.10 -19.40 -18.64
CA LEU A 314 -2.77 -20.65 -18.25
C LEU A 314 -2.11 -21.90 -18.84
N GLY A 315 -1.67 -21.82 -20.10
CA GLY A 315 -1.09 -22.94 -20.85
C GLY A 315 0.37 -23.21 -20.50
N LEU A 316 1.16 -22.16 -20.26
CA LEU A 316 2.60 -22.24 -19.98
C LEU A 316 2.92 -22.41 -18.48
N GLY A 317 1.93 -22.27 -17.59
CA GLY A 317 2.13 -22.33 -16.14
C GLY A 317 1.47 -23.53 -15.44
N SER A 318 2.15 -24.12 -14.46
CA SER A 318 1.53 -25.04 -13.48
C SER A 318 1.03 -24.31 -12.23
N PHE A 319 1.69 -23.22 -11.83
CA PHE A 319 1.46 -22.59 -10.52
C PHE A 319 0.01 -22.08 -10.37
N MET A 320 -0.53 -21.43 -11.41
CA MET A 320 -1.92 -20.97 -11.40
C MET A 320 -2.91 -22.13 -11.30
N ARG A 321 -2.64 -23.26 -11.96
CA ARG A 321 -3.49 -24.47 -11.88
C ARG A 321 -3.45 -25.09 -10.48
N GLU A 322 -2.26 -25.17 -9.87
CA GLU A 322 -2.10 -25.61 -8.48
C GLU A 322 -2.90 -24.72 -7.52
N ARG A 323 -2.85 -23.39 -7.69
CA ARG A 323 -3.60 -22.45 -6.86
C ARG A 323 -5.12 -22.57 -7.06
N MET A 324 -5.59 -22.77 -8.28
CA MET A 324 -7.02 -22.99 -8.54
C MET A 324 -7.50 -24.31 -7.94
N ALA A 325 -6.70 -25.38 -8.03
CA ALA A 325 -7.00 -26.68 -7.42
C ALA A 325 -7.00 -26.65 -5.88
N ALA A 326 -6.24 -25.73 -5.27
CA ALA A 326 -6.17 -25.58 -3.81
C ALA A 326 -7.29 -24.68 -3.21
N SER A 327 -8.34 -24.35 -3.96
CA SER A 327 -9.36 -23.36 -3.54
C SER A 327 -10.17 -23.77 -2.32
N ASP A 328 -10.60 -25.03 -2.22
CA ASP A 328 -11.43 -25.47 -1.09
C ASP A 328 -10.66 -25.45 0.24
N ARG A 329 -9.39 -25.88 0.21
CA ARG A 329 -8.50 -25.84 1.40
C ARG A 329 -8.19 -24.41 1.85
N ASP A 330 -8.01 -23.48 0.91
CA ASP A 330 -7.78 -22.07 1.21
C ASP A 330 -9.01 -21.42 1.85
N LEU A 331 -10.21 -21.73 1.36
CA LEU A 331 -11.45 -21.18 1.93
C LEU A 331 -11.65 -21.63 3.37
N GLY A 332 -11.42 -22.90 3.69
CA GLY A 332 -11.49 -23.41 5.06
C GLY A 332 -10.52 -22.69 6.00
N GLY A 333 -9.25 -22.52 5.59
CA GLY A 333 -8.25 -21.79 6.37
C GLY A 333 -8.61 -20.32 6.58
N ARG A 334 -9.18 -19.65 5.57
CA ARG A 334 -9.67 -18.27 5.69
C ARG A 334 -10.82 -18.14 6.67
N VAL A 335 -11.80 -19.03 6.61
CA VAL A 335 -12.94 -19.01 7.54
C VAL A 335 -12.48 -19.20 8.98
N GLU A 336 -11.57 -20.12 9.24
CA GLU A 336 -10.99 -20.31 10.57
C GLU A 336 -10.22 -19.08 11.05
N HIS A 337 -9.42 -18.47 10.16
CA HIS A 337 -8.71 -17.23 10.43
C HIS A 337 -9.66 -16.06 10.76
N TRP A 338 -10.75 -15.92 9.99
CA TRP A 338 -11.80 -14.92 10.23
C TRP A 338 -12.55 -15.15 11.53
N GLN A 339 -12.85 -16.41 11.86
CA GLN A 339 -13.48 -16.78 13.14
C GLN A 339 -12.56 -16.44 14.33
N ALA A 340 -11.26 -16.73 14.23
CA ALA A 340 -10.29 -16.35 15.24
C ALA A 340 -10.21 -14.82 15.41
N GLY A 341 -10.23 -14.06 14.31
CA GLY A 341 -10.28 -12.59 14.37
C GLY A 341 -11.57 -12.04 14.99
N LEU A 342 -12.74 -12.62 14.66
CA LEU A 342 -14.00 -12.27 15.32
C LEU A 342 -14.00 -12.62 16.82
N GLY A 343 -13.27 -13.67 17.21
CA GLY A 343 -13.05 -14.05 18.61
C GLY A 343 -12.30 -13.01 19.45
N LEU A 344 -11.73 -11.98 18.81
CA LEU A 344 -11.14 -10.83 19.52
C LEU A 344 -12.22 -9.90 20.11
N LEU A 345 -13.43 -9.91 19.58
CA LEU A 345 -14.55 -9.07 20.04
C LEU A 345 -15.27 -9.73 21.22
N ARG A 346 -14.68 -9.61 22.42
CA ARG A 346 -15.11 -10.33 23.64
C ARG A 346 -16.26 -9.64 24.35
N HIS A 347 -16.32 -8.32 24.30
CA HIS A 347 -17.32 -7.52 25.00
C HIS A 347 -18.26 -6.81 24.01
N PRO A 348 -19.51 -6.48 24.40
CA PRO A 348 -20.43 -5.71 23.56
C PRO A 348 -19.86 -4.36 23.10
N THR A 349 -18.97 -3.78 23.89
CA THR A 349 -18.23 -2.55 23.55
C THR A 349 -17.29 -2.75 22.38
N ASP A 350 -16.66 -3.90 22.26
CA ASP A 350 -15.73 -4.23 21.18
C ASP A 350 -16.52 -4.33 19.86
N TRP A 351 -17.69 -4.96 19.90
CA TRP A 351 -18.60 -5.00 18.74
C TRP A 351 -19.06 -3.59 18.32
N ALA A 352 -19.35 -2.73 19.29
CA ALA A 352 -19.82 -1.38 19.02
C ALA A 352 -18.70 -0.45 18.49
N PHE A 353 -17.50 -0.52 19.07
CA PHE A 353 -16.45 0.49 18.90
C PHE A 353 -15.11 -0.04 18.39
N GLY A 354 -14.97 -1.37 18.27
CA GLY A 354 -13.73 -2.06 17.91
C GLY A 354 -12.74 -2.17 19.06
N ILE A 355 -11.72 -3.02 18.88
CA ILE A 355 -10.61 -3.25 19.83
C ILE A 355 -9.55 -2.13 19.81
N GLY A 356 -9.75 -1.12 18.97
CA GLY A 356 -8.80 -0.05 18.75
C GLY A 356 -8.06 -0.20 17.42
N LEU A 357 -7.79 0.94 16.81
CA LEU A 357 -7.19 1.03 15.49
C LEU A 357 -5.73 0.56 15.51
N GLY A 358 -5.32 -0.26 14.54
CA GLY A 358 -3.97 -0.81 14.46
C GLY A 358 -3.64 -1.84 15.53
N ARG A 359 -4.62 -2.29 16.33
CA ARG A 359 -4.40 -3.30 17.39
C ARG A 359 -4.62 -4.73 16.91
N LEU A 360 -5.22 -4.92 15.74
CA LEU A 360 -5.52 -6.24 15.18
C LEU A 360 -4.30 -7.18 15.17
N PRO A 361 -3.11 -6.79 14.66
CA PRO A 361 -1.98 -7.73 14.59
C PRO A 361 -1.52 -8.24 15.97
N ALA A 362 -1.34 -7.31 16.91
CA ALA A 362 -0.91 -7.64 18.27
C ALA A 362 -1.93 -8.51 19.01
N ALA A 363 -3.21 -8.13 18.95
CA ALA A 363 -4.29 -8.87 19.60
C ALA A 363 -4.49 -10.26 18.99
N TYR A 364 -4.41 -10.38 17.66
CA TYR A 364 -4.54 -11.66 16.96
C TYR A 364 -3.41 -12.62 17.31
N ALA A 365 -2.16 -12.15 17.28
CA ALA A 365 -0.99 -12.95 17.61
C ALA A 365 -1.02 -13.44 19.08
N GLN A 366 -1.52 -12.62 20.00
CA GLN A 366 -1.69 -12.98 21.41
C GLN A 366 -2.82 -13.99 21.62
N ALA A 367 -3.96 -13.81 20.94
CA ALA A 367 -5.13 -14.69 21.08
C ALA A 367 -4.95 -16.04 20.40
N THR A 368 -4.03 -16.14 19.43
CA THR A 368 -3.83 -17.34 18.60
C THR A 368 -2.36 -17.78 18.60
N PRO A 369 -1.85 -18.40 19.68
CA PRO A 369 -0.41 -18.64 19.86
C PRO A 369 0.25 -19.43 18.72
N LYS A 370 -0.42 -20.45 18.17
CA LYS A 370 0.09 -21.23 17.03
C LYS A 370 0.18 -20.44 15.72
N ARG A 371 -0.43 -19.25 15.70
CA ARG A 371 -0.46 -18.31 14.58
C ARG A 371 0.16 -16.96 14.96
N ALA A 372 0.95 -16.90 16.03
CA ALA A 372 1.64 -15.69 16.49
C ALA A 372 2.71 -15.21 15.50
N PHE A 373 3.34 -14.07 15.80
CA PHE A 373 4.45 -13.56 15.00
C PHE A 373 5.62 -14.55 14.97
N PRO A 374 6.29 -14.72 13.82
CA PRO A 374 7.46 -15.59 13.66
C PRO A 374 8.73 -15.05 14.32
N GLY A 375 8.69 -13.82 14.83
CA GLY A 375 9.78 -13.16 15.54
C GLY A 375 9.49 -11.67 15.68
N ASP A 376 10.44 -10.95 16.26
CA ASP A 376 10.36 -9.51 16.46
C ASP A 376 11.76 -8.88 16.44
N ALA A 377 11.82 -7.59 16.12
CA ALA A 377 13.04 -6.78 16.10
C ALA A 377 12.79 -5.46 16.85
N ARG A 378 13.55 -5.23 17.92
CA ARG A 378 13.38 -4.06 18.79
C ARG A 378 14.69 -3.33 18.99
N PHE A 379 14.70 -2.05 18.70
CA PHE A 379 15.83 -1.18 19.01
C PHE A 379 15.97 -0.99 20.54
N VAL A 380 17.21 -0.99 21.01
CA VAL A 380 17.56 -0.67 22.40
C VAL A 380 18.42 0.60 22.36
N PRO A 381 17.92 1.72 22.90
CA PRO A 381 18.67 2.96 22.96
C PRO A 381 19.99 2.81 23.73
N PRO A 382 21.02 3.62 23.40
CA PRO A 382 22.30 3.60 24.11
C PRO A 382 22.11 3.85 25.61
N SER A 383 22.86 3.11 26.44
CA SER A 383 22.97 3.43 27.87
C SER A 383 23.77 4.71 28.09
N PRO A 384 23.59 5.41 29.24
CA PRO A 384 24.35 6.62 29.54
C PRO A 384 25.86 6.38 29.43
N GLY A 385 26.54 7.09 28.52
CA GLY A 385 27.97 6.94 28.25
C GLY A 385 28.33 6.08 27.02
N GLN A 386 27.36 5.47 26.35
CA GLN A 386 27.53 4.82 25.04
C GLN A 386 27.07 5.75 23.91
N SER A 387 27.76 5.70 22.77
CA SER A 387 27.44 6.53 21.59
C SER A 387 26.38 5.89 20.69
N SER A 388 26.23 4.57 20.73
CA SER A 388 25.42 3.81 19.78
C SER A 388 24.54 2.78 20.50
N GLY A 389 23.37 2.50 19.94
CA GLY A 389 22.41 1.55 20.50
C GLY A 389 22.68 0.11 20.04
N SER A 390 21.74 -0.78 20.33
CA SER A 390 21.78 -2.17 19.87
C SER A 390 20.40 -2.62 19.39
N VAL A 391 20.31 -3.82 18.79
CA VAL A 391 19.01 -4.40 18.41
C VAL A 391 18.80 -5.75 19.07
N VAL A 392 17.61 -5.97 19.62
CA VAL A 392 17.17 -7.27 20.11
C VAL A 392 16.33 -7.93 19.04
N LEU A 393 16.78 -9.08 18.56
CA LEU A 393 16.02 -9.97 17.70
C LEU A 393 15.49 -11.14 18.52
N SER A 394 14.25 -11.53 18.26
CA SER A 394 13.64 -12.68 18.91
C SER A 394 12.99 -13.60 17.88
N GLY A 395 13.08 -14.90 18.14
CA GLY A 395 12.33 -15.91 17.39
C GLY A 395 10.87 -15.95 17.83
N SER A 396 10.07 -16.80 17.20
CA SER A 396 8.67 -16.99 17.57
C SER A 396 8.55 -17.38 19.06
N ARG A 397 7.61 -16.77 19.79
CA ARG A 397 7.40 -17.06 21.22
C ARG A 397 6.86 -18.47 21.46
N THR A 398 6.18 -19.03 20.49
CA THR A 398 5.52 -20.33 20.53
C THR A 398 5.75 -21.08 19.22
N PRO A 399 5.70 -22.42 19.23
CA PRO A 399 5.74 -23.20 17.99
C PRO A 399 4.60 -22.80 17.05
N LEU A 400 4.92 -22.56 15.79
CA LEU A 400 3.97 -22.15 14.76
C LEU A 400 3.47 -23.33 13.92
N ASP A 401 2.24 -23.25 13.42
CA ASP A 401 1.66 -24.25 12.50
C ASP A 401 2.40 -24.28 11.15
N GLN A 402 3.03 -23.17 10.77
CA GLN A 402 3.78 -23.01 9.53
C GLN A 402 5.11 -22.32 9.82
N TYR A 403 6.16 -22.76 9.13
CA TYR A 403 7.47 -22.14 9.25
C TYR A 403 7.42 -20.70 8.74
N GLY A 404 7.98 -19.80 9.54
CA GLY A 404 8.08 -18.38 9.24
C GLY A 404 9.24 -17.76 9.99
N LEU A 405 9.75 -16.66 9.47
CA LEU A 405 10.80 -15.88 10.13
C LEU A 405 10.46 -14.39 10.05
N MET A 406 10.85 -13.64 11.09
CA MET A 406 10.93 -12.20 11.05
C MET A 406 12.39 -11.81 10.90
N THR A 407 12.74 -11.16 9.79
CA THR A 407 14.12 -10.78 9.46
C THR A 407 14.28 -9.27 9.56
N LEU A 408 15.40 -8.83 10.11
CA LEU A 408 15.86 -7.46 9.96
C LEU A 408 16.73 -7.39 8.71
N THR A 409 16.36 -6.53 7.76
CA THR A 409 16.99 -6.51 6.43
C THR A 409 17.62 -5.17 6.09
N GLN A 410 18.66 -5.18 5.27
CA GLN A 410 19.25 -3.98 4.69
C GLN A 410 19.57 -4.22 3.22
N ARG A 411 19.27 -3.23 2.37
CA ARG A 411 19.60 -3.27 0.94
C ARG A 411 21.11 -3.13 0.75
N VAL A 412 21.68 -3.99 -0.07
CA VAL A 412 23.11 -3.94 -0.40
C VAL A 412 23.34 -4.12 -1.90
N SER A 413 24.42 -3.55 -2.40
CA SER A 413 24.87 -3.75 -3.78
C SER A 413 25.42 -5.16 -3.96
N LEU A 414 25.06 -5.81 -5.06
CA LEU A 414 25.61 -7.12 -5.43
C LEU A 414 26.84 -6.94 -6.32
N HIS A 415 27.93 -7.63 -5.96
CA HIS A 415 29.12 -7.73 -6.78
C HIS A 415 29.40 -9.21 -7.13
N PRO A 416 29.86 -9.53 -8.35
CA PRO A 416 30.12 -10.90 -8.79
C PRO A 416 31.43 -11.41 -8.17
N VAL A 417 31.40 -11.81 -6.91
CA VAL A 417 32.62 -12.18 -6.16
C VAL A 417 32.42 -13.42 -5.28
N ARG A 418 33.55 -13.95 -4.78
CA ARG A 418 33.69 -15.07 -3.80
C ARG A 418 32.86 -14.85 -2.51
N PRO A 419 32.77 -15.82 -1.58
CA PRO A 419 31.80 -15.76 -0.49
C PRO A 419 32.03 -14.56 0.45
N HIS A 420 30.95 -13.91 0.85
CA HIS A 420 30.98 -12.74 1.73
C HIS A 420 31.30 -13.16 3.17
N GLU A 421 31.95 -12.27 3.90
CA GLU A 421 32.26 -12.44 5.32
C GLU A 421 31.37 -11.50 6.13
N VAL A 422 30.78 -12.02 7.20
CA VAL A 422 29.95 -11.26 8.13
C VAL A 422 30.65 -11.25 9.48
N ALA A 423 30.67 -10.08 10.11
CA ALA A 423 31.06 -9.93 11.50
C ALA A 423 29.97 -9.17 12.28
N PHE A 424 29.78 -9.50 13.55
CA PHE A 424 28.91 -8.76 14.47
C PHE A 424 29.23 -9.14 15.91
N ASP A 425 28.83 -8.28 16.84
CA ASP A 425 28.81 -8.58 18.27
C ASP A 425 27.43 -9.09 18.66
N VAL A 426 27.40 -10.13 19.49
CA VAL A 426 26.16 -10.74 19.98
C VAL A 426 26.24 -11.08 21.45
N ARG A 427 25.13 -10.91 22.15
CA ARG A 427 24.90 -11.50 23.48
C ARG A 427 23.49 -12.08 23.55
N ALA A 428 23.31 -13.10 24.38
CA ALA A 428 22.02 -13.75 24.52
C ALA A 428 21.75 -14.05 25.99
N THR A 429 20.54 -13.75 26.47
CA THR A 429 20.08 -14.12 27.82
C THR A 429 19.38 -15.47 27.83
N VAL A 430 18.99 -15.96 26.65
CA VAL A 430 18.37 -17.26 26.38
C VAL A 430 19.05 -17.82 25.14
N ASP A 431 19.26 -19.13 25.06
CA ASP A 431 19.88 -19.76 23.90
C ASP A 431 19.19 -19.30 22.60
N ALA A 432 20.00 -18.83 21.65
CA ALA A 432 19.54 -18.28 20.40
C ALA A 432 20.30 -18.89 19.23
N GLU A 433 19.59 -19.14 18.13
CA GLU A 433 20.16 -19.54 16.85
C GLU A 433 20.00 -18.37 15.88
N VAL A 434 21.10 -17.67 15.63
CA VAL A 434 21.14 -16.50 14.76
C VAL A 434 21.42 -16.95 13.34
N SER A 435 20.46 -16.74 12.43
CA SER A 435 20.62 -16.98 10.99
C SER A 435 20.98 -15.68 10.29
N VAL A 436 22.00 -15.73 9.44
CA VAL A 436 22.43 -14.62 8.59
C VAL A 436 22.43 -15.06 7.14
N GLN A 437 21.87 -14.21 6.27
CA GLN A 437 21.76 -14.48 4.84
C GLN A 437 22.01 -13.22 4.02
N LEU A 438 22.60 -13.42 2.84
CA LEU A 438 22.68 -12.44 1.77
C LEU A 438 22.09 -13.07 0.51
N CYS A 439 20.98 -12.52 0.05
CA CYS A 439 20.21 -13.10 -1.05
C CYS A 439 20.00 -12.11 -2.20
N GLU A 440 19.91 -12.65 -3.42
CA GLU A 440 19.22 -11.98 -4.52
C GLU A 440 17.72 -11.94 -4.21
N MET A 441 17.19 -10.76 -3.89
CA MET A 441 15.80 -10.63 -3.47
C MET A 441 15.21 -9.26 -3.79
N HIS A 442 14.04 -9.26 -4.40
CA HIS A 442 13.25 -8.04 -4.54
C HIS A 442 12.56 -7.68 -3.22
N LEU A 443 11.70 -8.55 -2.69
CA LEU A 443 11.00 -8.32 -1.43
C LEU A 443 10.74 -9.62 -0.66
N LEU A 444 10.02 -10.58 -1.25
CA LEU A 444 9.51 -11.76 -0.53
C LEU A 444 10.20 -13.07 -0.87
N TYR A 445 10.65 -13.22 -2.11
CA TYR A 445 11.12 -14.49 -2.64
C TYR A 445 12.64 -14.43 -2.81
N PRO A 446 13.41 -14.99 -1.86
CA PRO A 446 14.84 -15.11 -2.03
C PRO A 446 15.16 -16.11 -3.15
N LYS A 447 16.21 -15.81 -3.92
CA LYS A 447 16.73 -16.71 -4.96
C LYS A 447 18.05 -17.34 -4.52
N ARG A 448 19.16 -16.99 -5.16
CA ARG A 448 20.48 -17.47 -4.75
C ARG A 448 20.85 -16.74 -3.46
N CYS A 449 21.23 -17.51 -2.44
CA CYS A 449 21.58 -16.98 -1.14
C CYS A 449 22.92 -17.54 -0.68
N GLN A 450 23.70 -16.70 -0.03
CA GLN A 450 24.82 -17.12 0.81
C GLN A 450 24.39 -16.94 2.25
N GLY A 451 24.57 -17.95 3.09
CA GLY A 451 24.10 -17.89 4.47
C GLY A 451 24.89 -18.74 5.44
N GLY A 452 24.58 -18.58 6.72
CA GLY A 452 25.11 -19.35 7.83
C GLY A 452 24.24 -19.15 9.07
N TRP A 453 24.42 -20.03 10.05
CA TRP A 453 23.81 -19.90 11.36
C TRP A 453 24.88 -20.00 12.44
N VAL A 454 24.65 -19.28 13.55
CA VAL A 454 25.51 -19.32 14.72
C VAL A 454 24.66 -19.60 15.96
N PRO A 455 24.94 -20.69 16.68
CA PRO A 455 24.37 -20.90 18.01
C PRO A 455 25.05 -19.94 18.99
N VAL A 456 24.23 -19.23 19.76
CA VAL A 456 24.64 -18.31 20.82
C VAL A 456 24.05 -18.86 22.11
N ALA A 457 24.92 -19.37 22.99
CA ALA A 457 24.52 -19.85 24.30
C ALA A 457 24.14 -18.69 25.20
N ALA A 458 23.21 -18.91 26.11
CA ALA A 458 22.82 -17.95 27.14
C ALA A 458 24.01 -17.65 28.06
N GLU A 459 24.45 -16.38 28.06
CA GLU A 459 25.51 -15.89 28.93
C GLU A 459 25.19 -14.45 29.33
N VAL A 460 25.13 -14.19 30.64
CA VAL A 460 24.66 -12.91 31.16
C VAL A 460 25.73 -11.84 30.96
N GLY A 461 25.40 -10.83 30.16
CA GLY A 461 26.13 -9.55 30.09
C GLY A 461 27.41 -9.55 29.24
N THR A 462 27.82 -10.69 28.68
CA THR A 462 29.07 -10.79 27.91
C THR A 462 28.78 -10.69 26.41
N TRP A 463 29.36 -9.67 25.76
CA TRP A 463 29.37 -9.57 24.30
C TRP A 463 30.40 -10.51 23.69
N ARG A 464 29.99 -11.26 22.66
CA ARG A 464 30.85 -12.13 21.88
C ARG A 464 30.96 -11.62 20.46
N HIS A 465 32.19 -11.45 19.99
CA HIS A 465 32.45 -11.16 18.59
C HIS A 465 32.34 -12.45 17.74
N VAL A 466 31.54 -12.39 16.69
CA VAL A 466 31.32 -13.48 15.75
C VAL A 466 31.81 -13.06 14.38
N VAL A 467 32.60 -13.92 13.74
CA VAL A 467 33.00 -13.77 12.33
C VAL A 467 32.67 -15.06 11.61
N MET A 468 31.94 -14.98 10.50
CA MET A 468 31.62 -16.15 9.69
C MET A 468 31.68 -15.83 8.20
N ARG A 469 32.09 -16.83 7.42
CA ARG A 469 31.97 -16.79 5.96
C ARG A 469 30.64 -17.38 5.55
N LEU A 470 29.84 -16.61 4.83
CA LEU A 470 28.56 -17.06 4.30
C LEU A 470 28.80 -18.13 3.23
N ARG A 471 28.00 -19.20 3.24
CA ARG A 471 28.13 -20.31 2.30
C ARG A 471 26.92 -20.34 1.38
N GLY A 472 27.14 -20.63 0.10
CA GLY A 472 26.08 -20.73 -0.88
C GLY A 472 26.57 -20.52 -2.30
N PRO A 473 25.68 -20.54 -3.30
CA PRO A 473 26.01 -20.17 -4.67
C PRO A 473 26.58 -18.75 -4.77
N LEU A 474 27.31 -18.50 -5.87
CA LEU A 474 27.67 -17.13 -6.25
C LEU A 474 26.40 -16.31 -6.52
N LEU A 475 26.41 -15.06 -6.05
CA LEU A 475 25.33 -14.12 -6.30
C LEU A 475 25.51 -13.50 -7.69
N ASP A 476 24.39 -13.27 -8.36
CA ASP A 476 24.29 -12.70 -9.70
C ASP A 476 23.63 -11.31 -9.59
N PRO A 477 24.36 -10.23 -9.89
CA PRO A 477 23.80 -8.87 -9.88
C PRO A 477 22.75 -8.65 -10.97
N GLY A 478 22.53 -9.62 -11.86
CA GLY A 478 21.60 -9.53 -12.97
C GLY A 478 22.17 -8.76 -14.16
N LEU A 479 21.30 -8.44 -15.11
CA LEU A 479 21.67 -7.71 -16.31
C LEU A 479 21.69 -6.19 -16.01
N ALA A 480 22.52 -5.43 -16.72
CA ALA A 480 22.63 -3.98 -16.51
C ALA A 480 21.29 -3.22 -16.61
N TRP A 481 20.36 -3.71 -17.45
CA TRP A 481 19.02 -3.12 -17.65
C TRP A 481 17.92 -3.78 -16.81
N ALA A 482 18.23 -4.88 -16.11
CA ALA A 482 17.36 -5.56 -15.15
C ALA A 482 18.18 -6.04 -13.95
N PRO A 483 18.74 -5.10 -13.17
CA PRO A 483 19.59 -5.44 -12.03
C PRO A 483 18.79 -6.18 -10.97
N ARG A 484 19.42 -7.15 -10.31
CA ARG A 484 18.92 -7.79 -9.10
C ARG A 484 19.41 -7.00 -7.89
N MET A 485 18.56 -6.95 -6.87
CA MET A 485 18.87 -6.29 -5.61
C MET A 485 19.44 -7.32 -4.63
N GLY A 486 20.47 -6.91 -3.89
CA GLY A 486 20.99 -7.66 -2.76
C GLY A 486 20.26 -7.28 -1.48
N VAL A 487 19.95 -8.28 -0.66
CA VAL A 487 19.35 -8.07 0.65
C VAL A 487 20.14 -8.87 1.68
N PHE A 488 20.78 -8.16 2.60
CA PHE A 488 21.29 -8.73 3.84
C PHE A 488 20.12 -8.94 4.80
N SER A 489 20.10 -10.08 5.48
CA SER A 489 19.02 -10.47 6.40
C SER A 489 19.62 -11.17 7.62
N ILE A 490 19.16 -10.78 8.80
CA ILE A 490 19.51 -11.41 10.08
C ILE A 490 18.25 -11.67 10.89
N ALA A 491 18.19 -12.84 11.55
CA ALA A 491 17.05 -13.26 12.37
C ALA A 491 17.47 -14.26 13.45
N VAL A 492 16.62 -14.41 14.46
CA VAL A 492 16.68 -15.53 15.41
C VAL A 492 15.62 -16.56 15.00
N VAL A 493 16.03 -17.81 14.80
CA VAL A 493 15.17 -18.83 14.16
C VAL A 493 14.55 -19.83 15.13
N ASN A 494 15.12 -20.00 16.32
CA ASN A 494 14.63 -20.94 17.31
C ASN A 494 13.50 -20.34 18.16
N VAL A 495 12.56 -21.20 18.55
CA VAL A 495 11.40 -20.82 19.38
C VAL A 495 11.88 -20.31 20.75
N GLY A 496 11.43 -19.12 21.15
CA GLY A 496 11.78 -18.49 22.42
C GLY A 496 13.20 -17.92 22.49
N GLY A 497 14.01 -18.06 21.44
CA GLY A 497 15.36 -17.51 21.39
C GLY A 497 15.35 -15.99 21.33
N VAL A 498 16.32 -15.37 21.99
CA VAL A 498 16.51 -13.91 22.02
C VAL A 498 18.00 -13.59 21.95
N ALA A 499 18.38 -12.79 20.96
CA ALA A 499 19.75 -12.33 20.78
C ALA A 499 19.77 -10.81 20.65
N GLU A 500 20.70 -10.17 21.35
CA GLU A 500 21.01 -8.76 21.18
C GLU A 500 22.27 -8.62 20.33
N LEU A 501 22.23 -7.74 19.34
CA LEU A 501 23.22 -7.59 18.28
C LEU A 501 23.69 -6.15 18.18
N ASP A 502 24.97 -6.00 17.85
CA ASP A 502 25.62 -4.70 17.59
C ASP A 502 26.78 -4.87 16.58
N ASN A 503 27.28 -3.76 16.04
CA ASN A 503 28.46 -3.66 15.18
C ASN A 503 28.45 -4.63 13.98
N LEU A 504 27.36 -4.64 13.22
CA LEU A 504 27.24 -5.51 12.05
C LEU A 504 28.13 -5.04 10.91
N SER A 505 28.80 -5.99 10.27
CA SER A 505 29.65 -5.76 9.11
C SER A 505 29.40 -6.86 8.08
N LEU A 506 29.24 -6.47 6.82
CA LEU A 506 29.17 -7.39 5.68
C LEU A 506 30.22 -6.96 4.68
N VAL A 507 31.28 -7.76 4.59
CA VAL A 507 32.44 -7.43 3.78
C VAL A 507 32.47 -8.33 2.55
N GLY A 508 32.52 -7.69 1.39
CA GLY A 508 32.80 -8.35 0.11
C GLY A 508 34.25 -8.85 0.06
N PRO A 509 34.60 -9.71 -0.90
CA PRO A 509 35.97 -10.22 -1.03
C PRO A 509 37.01 -9.15 -1.42
N ASP A 510 36.55 -8.04 -1.97
CA ASP A 510 37.31 -6.81 -2.21
C ASP A 510 37.58 -6.00 -0.93
N ARG A 511 37.18 -6.53 0.23
CA ARG A 511 37.26 -5.89 1.55
C ARG A 511 36.45 -4.58 1.64
N VAL A 512 35.47 -4.41 0.76
CA VAL A 512 34.54 -3.28 0.81
C VAL A 512 33.38 -3.64 1.74
N GLU A 513 33.11 -2.73 2.68
CA GLU A 513 31.93 -2.80 3.53
C GLU A 513 30.67 -2.50 2.71
N LEU A 514 29.68 -3.36 2.84
CA LEU A 514 28.43 -3.27 2.08
C LEU A 514 27.25 -2.74 2.92
N LEU A 515 27.32 -2.79 4.26
CA LEU A 515 26.31 -2.20 5.14
C LEU A 515 26.58 -0.72 5.39
N THR A 516 25.54 0.10 5.37
CA THR A 516 25.63 1.54 5.64
C THR A 516 25.38 1.89 7.11
N HIS A 517 24.38 1.26 7.74
CA HIS A 517 24.03 1.51 9.15
C HIS A 517 24.39 0.29 10.01
N ARG A 518 25.55 0.33 10.68
CA ARG A 518 26.23 -0.85 11.25
C ARG A 518 26.12 -0.98 12.75
N ASP A 519 26.15 0.15 13.44
CA ASP A 519 26.26 0.29 14.89
C ASP A 519 24.96 0.83 15.52
N PHE A 520 23.88 0.97 14.73
CA PHE A 520 22.60 1.50 15.20
C PHE A 520 22.67 2.88 15.88
N ALA A 521 23.67 3.71 15.56
CA ALA A 521 23.78 5.07 16.10
C ALA A 521 22.56 5.96 15.73
N GLU A 522 21.94 5.68 14.59
CA GLU A 522 20.72 6.35 14.08
C GLU A 522 19.45 5.51 14.32
N GLY A 523 19.48 4.59 15.29
CA GLY A 523 18.38 3.64 15.51
C GLY A 523 18.30 2.59 14.40
N LEU A 524 17.10 2.34 13.89
CA LEU A 524 16.86 1.41 12.77
C LEU A 524 16.82 2.12 11.41
N ALA A 525 17.43 3.30 11.28
CA ALA A 525 17.62 3.95 9.99
C ALA A 525 18.24 2.97 8.98
N GLY A 526 17.61 2.82 7.82
CA GLY A 526 18.04 1.91 6.75
C GLY A 526 17.81 0.41 7.02
N TRP A 527 17.33 0.04 8.21
CA TRP A 527 16.96 -1.33 8.54
C TRP A 527 15.46 -1.53 8.36
N PHE A 528 15.10 -2.49 7.52
CA PHE A 528 13.72 -2.77 7.16
C PHE A 528 13.30 -4.16 7.68
N PRO A 529 12.36 -4.23 8.63
CA PRO A 529 11.82 -5.51 9.06
C PRO A 529 11.01 -6.17 7.94
N ALA A 530 11.18 -7.48 7.72
CA ALA A 530 10.47 -8.24 6.69
C ALA A 530 10.15 -9.66 7.16
N ALA A 531 8.90 -10.08 6.99
CA ALA A 531 8.49 -11.45 7.25
C ALA A 531 8.81 -12.35 6.05
N GLN A 532 9.19 -13.59 6.32
CA GLN A 532 9.47 -14.58 5.29
C GLN A 532 8.61 -15.83 5.51
N SER A 533 8.04 -16.35 4.42
CA SER A 533 7.24 -17.58 4.35
C SER A 533 5.90 -17.60 5.11
N TYR A 534 5.68 -16.73 6.09
CA TYR A 534 4.49 -16.71 6.94
C TYR A 534 4.01 -15.28 7.23
N TYR A 535 2.71 -15.03 7.03
CA TYR A 535 2.12 -13.67 6.95
C TYR A 535 0.77 -13.49 7.67
N VAL A 536 0.23 -14.56 8.26
CA VAL A 536 -1.14 -14.58 8.79
C VAL A 536 -1.43 -13.53 9.89
N PRO A 537 -0.54 -13.23 10.85
CA PRO A 537 -0.94 -12.39 11.99
C PRO A 537 -1.09 -10.90 11.67
N TRP A 538 -0.62 -10.42 10.51
CA TRP A 538 -0.65 -8.99 10.19
C TRP A 538 -1.96 -8.51 9.55
N HIS A 539 -2.71 -9.42 8.94
CA HIS A 539 -3.88 -9.09 8.12
C HIS A 539 -5.02 -10.01 8.49
N ILE A 540 -6.26 -9.49 8.52
CA ILE A 540 -7.47 -10.35 8.65
C ILE A 540 -7.97 -10.84 7.28
N ASP A 541 -7.34 -10.37 6.19
CA ASP A 541 -7.69 -10.74 4.81
C ASP A 541 -9.18 -10.51 4.48
N ASN A 542 -9.77 -9.45 5.02
CA ASN A 542 -11.14 -9.03 4.72
C ASN A 542 -11.39 -7.59 5.20
N LEU A 543 -11.63 -6.66 4.27
CA LEU A 543 -11.89 -5.24 4.55
C LEU A 543 -13.05 -5.03 5.54
N TYR A 544 -14.11 -5.84 5.44
CA TYR A 544 -15.30 -5.65 6.27
C TYR A 544 -15.06 -6.11 7.71
N LEU A 545 -14.36 -7.24 7.88
CA LEU A 545 -13.91 -7.71 9.20
C LEU A 545 -12.86 -6.79 9.79
N GLU A 546 -11.93 -6.28 8.98
CA GLU A 546 -10.93 -5.29 9.38
C GLU A 546 -11.60 -4.04 9.98
N LEU A 547 -12.59 -3.48 9.28
CA LEU A 547 -13.36 -2.34 9.78
C LEU A 547 -14.16 -2.68 11.04
N LEU A 548 -14.80 -3.86 11.09
CA LEU A 548 -15.57 -4.30 12.25
C LEU A 548 -14.68 -4.47 13.48
N ILE A 549 -13.58 -5.19 13.35
CA ILE A 549 -12.71 -5.56 14.47
C ILE A 549 -12.05 -4.31 15.06
N GLU A 550 -11.52 -3.43 14.21
CA GLU A 550 -10.75 -2.27 14.70
C GLU A 550 -11.61 -1.06 15.05
N ARG A 551 -12.76 -0.85 14.39
CA ARG A 551 -13.57 0.39 14.52
C ARG A 551 -15.02 0.15 14.92
N GLY A 552 -15.47 -1.11 14.98
CA GLY A 552 -16.81 -1.49 15.39
C GLY A 552 -17.89 -1.37 14.30
N VAL A 553 -19.08 -1.88 14.63
CA VAL A 553 -20.21 -2.01 13.70
C VAL A 553 -20.69 -0.66 13.16
N PHE A 554 -20.64 0.40 13.95
CA PHE A 554 -21.11 1.73 13.50
C PHE A 554 -20.21 2.32 12.42
N ALA A 555 -18.88 2.15 12.53
CA ALA A 555 -17.95 2.55 11.48
C ALA A 555 -18.16 1.73 10.21
N LEU A 556 -18.29 0.40 10.34
CA LEU A 556 -18.57 -0.50 9.22
C LEU A 556 -19.85 -0.10 8.49
N LEU A 557 -20.96 0.08 9.22
CA LEU A 557 -22.24 0.47 8.63
C LEU A 557 -22.15 1.84 7.94
N ALA A 558 -21.51 2.82 8.58
CA ALA A 558 -21.32 4.14 7.98
C ALA A 558 -20.52 4.06 6.66
N PHE A 559 -19.45 3.27 6.64
CA PHE A 559 -18.65 3.03 5.43
C PHE A 559 -19.46 2.35 4.32
N VAL A 560 -20.13 1.23 4.64
CA VAL A 560 -20.92 0.45 3.67
C VAL A 560 -22.06 1.29 3.09
N LEU A 561 -22.79 2.03 3.93
CA LEU A 561 -23.87 2.90 3.49
C LEU A 561 -23.36 4.06 2.65
N CYS A 562 -22.24 4.68 3.04
CA CYS A 562 -21.67 5.80 2.30
C CYS A 562 -21.17 5.36 0.91
N MET A 563 -20.51 4.21 0.83
CA MET A 563 -20.08 3.67 -0.46
C MET A 563 -21.28 3.20 -1.29
N GLY A 564 -22.24 2.46 -0.71
CA GLY A 564 -23.44 2.03 -1.42
C GLY A 564 -24.21 3.21 -2.01
N TRP A 565 -24.29 4.31 -1.25
CA TRP A 565 -24.86 5.58 -1.74
C TRP A 565 -24.03 6.19 -2.89
N THR A 566 -22.70 6.17 -2.78
CA THR A 566 -21.78 6.64 -3.82
C THR A 566 -21.94 5.84 -5.12
N LEU A 567 -21.98 4.51 -5.03
CA LEU A 567 -22.19 3.61 -6.16
C LEU A 567 -23.56 3.82 -6.81
N ARG A 568 -24.62 4.01 -6.01
CA ARG A 568 -25.95 4.37 -6.52
C ARG A 568 -25.92 5.70 -7.29
N ARG A 569 -25.26 6.73 -6.75
CA ARG A 569 -25.10 8.02 -7.45
C ARG A 569 -24.33 7.87 -8.76
N LEU A 570 -23.28 7.04 -8.78
CA LEU A 570 -22.51 6.77 -9.99
C LEU A 570 -23.34 6.02 -11.03
N PHE A 571 -24.18 5.08 -10.61
CA PHE A 571 -25.11 4.36 -11.49
C PHE A 571 -26.12 5.34 -12.15
N ASP A 572 -26.75 6.20 -11.35
CA ASP A 572 -27.66 7.24 -11.85
C ASP A 572 -26.92 8.22 -12.80
N ALA A 573 -25.69 8.60 -12.44
CA ALA A 573 -24.86 9.48 -13.25
C ALA A 573 -24.42 8.83 -14.57
N ALA A 574 -24.17 7.53 -14.58
CA ALA A 574 -23.86 6.77 -15.78
C ALA A 574 -25.05 6.74 -16.74
N GLY A 575 -26.27 6.52 -16.21
CA GLY A 575 -27.53 6.58 -16.97
C GLY A 575 -27.85 7.96 -17.53
N SER A 576 -27.52 9.03 -16.80
CA SER A 576 -27.69 10.42 -17.25
C SER A 576 -26.55 10.97 -18.12
N GLY A 577 -25.66 10.10 -18.61
CA GLY A 577 -24.65 10.44 -19.61
C GLY A 577 -23.33 11.00 -19.06
N SER A 578 -23.04 10.87 -17.77
CA SER A 578 -21.69 11.19 -17.24
C SER A 578 -20.65 10.24 -17.87
N PRO A 579 -19.59 10.77 -18.51
CA PRO A 579 -18.60 9.94 -19.18
C PRO A 579 -17.71 9.16 -18.21
N VAL A 580 -17.34 9.77 -17.07
CA VAL A 580 -16.41 9.17 -16.10
C VAL A 580 -17.09 8.19 -15.13
N ALA A 581 -18.38 8.36 -14.87
CA ALA A 581 -19.09 7.62 -13.83
C ALA A 581 -19.00 6.08 -13.94
N PRO A 582 -19.11 5.45 -15.14
CA PRO A 582 -18.96 4.00 -15.27
C PRO A 582 -17.58 3.49 -14.84
N PHE A 583 -16.52 4.26 -15.11
CA PHE A 583 -15.15 3.87 -14.81
C PHE A 583 -14.87 3.97 -13.30
N LEU A 584 -15.30 5.06 -12.65
CA LEU A 584 -15.22 5.21 -11.19
C LEU A 584 -16.04 4.13 -10.47
N MET A 585 -17.22 3.79 -10.99
CA MET A 585 -18.06 2.72 -10.43
C MET A 585 -17.36 1.37 -10.52
N ALA A 586 -16.79 1.04 -11.69
CA ALA A 586 -16.03 -0.19 -11.88
C ALA A 586 -14.81 -0.25 -10.95
N SER A 587 -14.05 0.84 -10.78
CA SER A 587 -12.89 0.90 -9.88
C SER A 587 -13.28 0.62 -8.43
N LEU A 588 -14.31 1.30 -7.92
CA LEU A 588 -14.75 1.14 -6.52
C LEU A 588 -15.37 -0.24 -6.28
N CYS A 589 -16.16 -0.77 -7.23
CA CYS A 589 -16.67 -2.14 -7.14
C CYS A 589 -15.54 -3.18 -7.17
N GLY A 590 -14.51 -2.98 -8.01
CA GLY A 590 -13.34 -3.85 -8.05
C GLY A 590 -12.64 -3.91 -6.69
N CYS A 591 -12.36 -2.76 -6.09
CA CYS A 591 -11.78 -2.68 -4.75
C CYS A 591 -12.64 -3.38 -3.68
N TRP A 592 -13.97 -3.23 -3.75
CA TRP A 592 -14.89 -3.91 -2.84
C TRP A 592 -14.87 -5.42 -3.01
N CYS A 593 -14.81 -5.92 -4.24
CA CYS A 593 -14.68 -7.35 -4.51
C CYS A 593 -13.36 -7.90 -3.97
N VAL A 594 -12.24 -7.18 -4.12
CA VAL A 594 -10.96 -7.58 -3.49
C VAL A 594 -11.09 -7.59 -1.96
N GLY A 595 -11.78 -6.60 -1.40
CA GLY A 595 -12.03 -6.48 0.05
C GLY A 595 -12.78 -7.65 0.69
N LEU A 596 -13.43 -8.52 -0.10
CA LEU A 596 -14.05 -9.75 0.42
C LEU A 596 -13.01 -10.80 0.87
N VAL A 597 -11.79 -10.72 0.35
CA VAL A 597 -10.72 -11.72 0.55
C VAL A 597 -9.37 -11.10 0.91
N SER A 598 -9.32 -9.79 1.10
CA SER A 598 -8.11 -9.03 1.46
C SER A 598 -8.44 -7.86 2.37
N SER A 599 -7.51 -7.54 3.28
CA SER A 599 -7.49 -6.25 3.98
C SER A 599 -7.14 -5.12 3.02
N VAL A 600 -7.58 -3.90 3.34
CA VAL A 600 -7.27 -2.70 2.55
C VAL A 600 -6.81 -1.54 3.43
N MET A 601 -7.37 -1.41 4.64
CA MET A 601 -7.15 -0.23 5.49
C MET A 601 -5.76 -0.22 6.11
N ASP A 602 -5.17 -1.40 6.30
CA ASP A 602 -3.81 -1.65 6.77
C ASP A 602 -2.73 -1.38 5.71
N VAL A 603 -3.08 -0.96 4.49
CA VAL A 603 -2.16 -0.49 3.45
C VAL A 603 -2.42 1.00 3.16
N PRO A 604 -1.71 1.93 3.84
CA PRO A 604 -2.10 3.33 3.90
C PRO A 604 -2.24 4.03 2.54
N ARG A 605 -1.25 3.85 1.65
CA ARG A 605 -1.25 4.47 0.30
C ARG A 605 -2.46 4.03 -0.52
N VAL A 606 -2.77 2.74 -0.50
CA VAL A 606 -3.87 2.18 -1.31
C VAL A 606 -5.23 2.49 -0.67
N ALA A 607 -5.34 2.47 0.66
CA ALA A 607 -6.52 2.95 1.37
C ALA A 607 -6.82 4.42 1.03
N PHE A 608 -5.80 5.28 1.02
CA PHE A 608 -5.94 6.68 0.61
C PHE A 608 -6.47 6.79 -0.82
N LEU A 609 -5.94 5.99 -1.76
CA LEU A 609 -6.41 5.98 -3.15
C LEU A 609 -7.90 5.62 -3.26
N MET A 610 -8.35 4.59 -2.52
CA MET A 610 -9.77 4.22 -2.46
C MET A 610 -10.62 5.41 -2.00
N PHE A 611 -10.22 6.10 -0.91
CA PHE A 611 -10.94 7.27 -0.43
C PHE A 611 -10.90 8.43 -1.43
N LEU A 612 -9.76 8.71 -2.08
CA LEU A 612 -9.64 9.75 -3.10
C LEU A 612 -10.62 9.52 -4.26
N LEU A 613 -10.71 8.28 -4.76
CA LEU A 613 -11.63 7.91 -5.85
C LEU A 613 -13.10 7.98 -5.41
N MET A 614 -13.40 7.56 -4.18
CA MET A 614 -14.73 7.68 -3.58
C MET A 614 -15.15 9.14 -3.44
N LEU A 615 -14.28 10.00 -2.92
CA LEU A 615 -14.54 11.44 -2.78
C LEU A 615 -14.68 12.12 -4.15
N CYS A 616 -13.88 11.74 -5.15
CA CYS A 616 -14.02 12.23 -6.52
C CYS A 616 -15.39 11.84 -7.10
N ALA A 617 -15.81 10.59 -6.91
CA ALA A 617 -17.13 10.11 -7.33
C ALA A 617 -18.27 10.91 -6.69
N LEU A 618 -18.18 11.19 -5.39
CA LEU A 618 -19.17 12.00 -4.66
C LEU A 618 -19.27 13.42 -5.23
N GLU A 619 -18.14 14.09 -5.47
CA GLU A 619 -18.13 15.47 -5.94
C GLU A 619 -18.57 15.61 -7.40
N VAL A 620 -18.12 14.72 -8.29
CA VAL A 620 -18.51 14.75 -9.72
C VAL A 620 -20.01 14.48 -9.89
N THR A 621 -20.60 13.63 -9.06
CA THR A 621 -22.05 13.32 -9.13
C THR A 621 -22.92 14.40 -8.47
N GLY A 622 -22.39 15.14 -7.48
CA GLY A 622 -23.10 16.23 -6.80
C GLY A 622 -23.39 17.44 -7.70
N LEU A 623 -22.43 17.86 -8.53
CA LEU A 623 -22.58 19.03 -9.42
C LEU A 623 -23.74 18.91 -10.43
N ARG A 624 -23.93 17.73 -11.02
CA ARG A 624 -24.91 17.55 -12.11
C ARG A 624 -26.37 17.60 -11.64
N ARG A 625 -26.67 17.25 -10.38
CA ARG A 625 -28.03 17.37 -9.84
C ARG A 625 -28.47 18.82 -9.65
N SER A 626 -27.54 19.73 -9.36
CA SER A 626 -27.83 21.17 -9.24
C SER A 626 -28.36 21.75 -10.57
N VAL A 627 -27.64 21.48 -11.67
CA VAL A 627 -28.00 21.95 -13.02
C VAL A 627 -29.34 21.38 -13.51
N GLY A 628 -29.63 20.11 -13.18
CA GLY A 628 -30.90 19.47 -13.54
C GLY A 628 -32.11 20.00 -12.78
N SER A 629 -31.93 20.52 -11.56
CA SER A 629 -33.03 21.11 -10.77
C SER A 629 -33.36 22.54 -11.22
N HIS A 630 -32.36 23.35 -11.61
CA HIS A 630 -32.59 24.69 -12.13
C HIS A 630 -33.41 24.68 -13.43
N ARG A 631 -33.09 23.79 -14.38
CA ARG A 631 -33.85 23.67 -15.64
C ARG A 631 -35.31 23.21 -15.46
N ARG A 632 -35.64 22.51 -14.37
CA ARG A 632 -37.03 22.12 -14.06
C ARG A 632 -37.81 23.22 -13.35
N GLY A 633 -37.13 24.10 -12.61
CA GLY A 633 -37.77 25.27 -11.99
C GLY A 633 -38.17 26.32 -13.04
N ASP A 634 -37.31 26.56 -14.02
CA ASP A 634 -37.59 27.55 -15.09
C ASP A 634 -38.68 27.06 -16.06
N ALA A 635 -38.82 25.74 -16.25
CA ALA A 635 -39.88 25.16 -17.07
C ALA A 635 -41.24 25.01 -16.35
N ALA A 636 -41.31 25.32 -15.06
CA ALA A 636 -42.56 25.37 -14.29
C ALA A 636 -43.06 26.80 -14.06
N LEU A 637 -42.32 27.81 -14.53
CA LEU A 637 -42.62 29.24 -14.47
C LEU A 637 -42.84 29.85 -15.87
N ALA A 638 -42.89 29.03 -16.91
CA ALA A 638 -43.33 29.35 -18.26
C ALA A 638 -44.49 28.42 -18.62
#